data_AF-A0A921Z1H3-F1
#
_entry.id   AF-A0A921Z1H3-F1
#
_cell.length_a   1.000
_cell.length_b   1.000
_cell.length_c   1.000
_cell.angle_alpha   90.00
_cell.angle_beta   90.00
_cell.angle_gamma   90.00
#
_symmetry.space_group_name_H-M   'P 1'
#
loop_
_entity.id
_entity.type
_entity.pdbx_description
1 polymer ?
#
loop_
_entity_poly.entity_id
_entity_poly.type
_entity_poly.pdbx_seq_one_letter_code
_entity_poly.pdbx_strand_id
1 'polypeptide(L)'
;MDTYYMCINVRQDSYHGEYVVKEVAKLLEKNVISTQPTSQTIMGEDVEVPLPSPPEQPYEIIGTVIDQKIKSWDNVARIISKPESLPQMLTCGTIIFDISYDRDELKIITDYLKLLKELLDKQVPEYTGDTDDGAGESNKRYIILISTVMTWASTKPLDPETPEMPFIESDFRKRKPHPNYKVHYDVENEIVAIARKYKSQVGALVVASGVTYGGPEDVIFYWFQKAWECERVLPILGRGGNAVPLINVLDLAQIIYNLITDFPKKLYILAVEQTVTKQREIIKPLGRIVGSGMFKCIPPEDAFLIPEIDQRIYDLMTLNLNMEPTFIVETMALQWTSELTFAENVPSLMKQFKKERALKPFKVIVYGPPIVGKTTLSKLICEAYGLVYISPETVADDIAEDLAWRVDHWEVGETAALALPTTEQEDGMDDDDDPGEEEGAQENAKQTLAILQSGRPLTDDDIIGYLRQRLLCREALNKGWVLDGFPTSLTQCGALFEKGDEQDSDDGEEPEEEPFDEDVDLYSNVLKKLLPDIVVSLEATDDFICEKAMRQPEGDSRLDEEAVLKRLSEFRAGDARDVTPLNFFDELDIHPLIVPVKEHSDYAMKTAQAAVALRMGRPCRYGKLLALIEAAEKKEKQELETLRASEAKAMKELEKKIKEEREEKMEYWSELYALLREEEEAALAAAGEPMRNYLVHHIFPTLTPALLEVAKLRPDDPIDFLAEYLFKLNPSGKMLEPGYNLQAEKILGKIKILDAALKDLDINIEPFMPLTADPKGPSSSKKNLENSEYNNACFRCRFMWFSFTAVGAVTTCIIIVSLWEKFQTNPTITGLDTDFHNWDVPFPAVTVCDINPVDEELLEEYIENVWGSDPPERAADVLRWLTTLSYSSIVEHASEFTQYPELVGHSDHDAPALAKDPKDAVFKIYIHSTEEMAGLEQSAQHSWDRRVEKVSFSVKHTYTTEDARQLSIRQRRCIFADEQRLETSKVYTYSACMRQCRMQRCRSFCKCVPHFYPTLKGYRHCTLRELECIANHAASITDVTRCSCELGCSHTVYEVEKLSDVDMSRSGGTSSLEIEFVSWPMVRYKREVLFGWVDLLVSFGGIAGLFLGFSLLSGVEVVYYFTLRAWCAAVRDAPALRRERAERQARDKPPHNLSLVPWWKEPPLPRSSRPIMVREKNSQPPQSSQPPGYTPYLP
;
A
#
# COMPACT_ATOMS: atom_id res chain seq x y z
N MET A 1 49.77 -35.67 -19.63
CA MET A 1 48.35 -36.06 -19.49
C MET A 1 47.55 -34.77 -19.65
N ASP A 2 47.29 -34.26 -20.84
CA ASP A 2 47.09 -34.89 -22.18
C ASP A 2 45.82 -35.72 -22.28
N THR A 3 44.66 -35.07 -22.14
CA THR A 3 43.39 -35.47 -22.76
C THR A 3 42.50 -34.23 -22.81
N TYR A 4 41.89 -33.95 -23.96
CA TYR A 4 41.09 -32.73 -24.16
C TYR A 4 39.70 -32.91 -23.54
N TYR A 5 39.29 -31.94 -22.74
CA TYR A 5 37.90 -31.75 -22.35
C TYR A 5 37.46 -30.42 -22.93
N MET A 6 36.68 -30.45 -24.02
CA MET A 6 36.10 -29.23 -24.57
C MET A 6 34.88 -28.84 -23.74
N CYS A 7 35.15 -28.32 -22.53
CA CYS A 7 34.10 -27.70 -21.73
C CYS A 7 33.58 -26.46 -22.45
N ILE A 8 32.25 -26.34 -22.51
CA ILE A 8 31.53 -25.14 -22.95
C ILE A 8 30.75 -24.59 -21.75
N ASN A 9 31.05 -23.37 -21.32
CA ASN A 9 30.25 -22.67 -20.32
C ASN A 9 29.18 -21.82 -21.02
N VAL A 10 27.91 -22.03 -20.65
CA VAL A 10 26.77 -21.20 -21.10
C VAL A 10 25.84 -20.96 -19.93
N ARG A 11 25.29 -19.75 -19.84
CA ARG A 11 24.29 -19.38 -18.84
C ARG A 11 22.91 -19.89 -19.24
N GLN A 12 22.26 -20.69 -18.39
CA GLN A 12 21.02 -21.42 -18.73
C GLN A 12 19.72 -20.68 -18.42
N ASP A 13 19.78 -19.63 -17.61
CA ASP A 13 18.63 -18.83 -17.17
C ASP A 13 18.56 -17.46 -17.88
N SER A 14 19.29 -17.30 -18.99
CA SER A 14 19.16 -16.16 -19.91
C SER A 14 18.30 -16.54 -21.11
N TYR A 15 17.58 -15.55 -21.66
CA TYR A 15 16.68 -15.73 -22.79
C TYR A 15 17.38 -16.33 -24.02
N HIS A 16 18.60 -15.89 -24.36
CA HIS A 16 19.38 -16.50 -25.45
C HIS A 16 19.98 -17.84 -25.04
N GLY A 17 20.46 -17.93 -23.80
CA GLY A 17 21.19 -19.09 -23.28
C GLY A 17 20.39 -20.39 -23.28
N GLU A 18 19.07 -20.35 -23.04
CA GLU A 18 18.21 -21.54 -23.14
C GLU A 18 18.26 -22.15 -24.55
N TYR A 19 18.13 -21.32 -25.59
CA TYR A 19 18.14 -21.78 -26.99
C TYR A 19 19.54 -22.14 -27.46
N VAL A 20 20.56 -21.37 -27.08
CA VAL A 20 21.97 -21.69 -27.34
C VAL A 20 22.33 -23.06 -26.73
N VAL A 21 21.92 -23.36 -25.50
CA VAL A 21 22.19 -24.66 -24.87
C VAL A 21 21.46 -25.80 -25.58
N LYS A 22 20.19 -25.63 -25.98
CA LYS A 22 19.45 -26.64 -26.74
C LYS A 22 20.10 -26.94 -28.10
N GLU A 23 20.56 -25.91 -28.80
CA GLU A 23 21.18 -26.07 -30.12
C GLU A 23 22.60 -26.67 -30.02
N VAL A 24 23.40 -26.20 -29.06
CA VAL A 24 24.74 -26.73 -28.77
C VAL A 24 24.69 -28.18 -28.25
N ALA A 25 23.62 -28.59 -27.55
CA ALA A 25 23.44 -29.98 -27.11
C ALA A 25 23.39 -30.99 -28.28
N LYS A 26 23.00 -30.58 -29.49
CA LYS A 26 23.03 -31.45 -30.69
C LYS A 26 24.44 -31.92 -31.06
N LEU A 27 25.50 -31.24 -30.58
CA LEU A 27 26.89 -31.71 -30.71
C LEU A 27 27.14 -33.01 -29.93
N LEU A 28 26.47 -33.21 -28.80
CA LEU A 28 26.58 -34.45 -28.02
C LEU A 28 25.85 -35.60 -28.73
N GLU A 29 24.64 -35.35 -29.20
CA GLU A 29 23.79 -36.35 -29.88
C GLU A 29 24.43 -36.90 -31.18
N LYS A 30 25.02 -36.03 -32.02
CA LYS A 30 25.74 -36.47 -33.24
C LYS A 30 26.92 -37.41 -32.94
N ASN A 31 27.62 -37.22 -31.82
CA ASN A 31 28.78 -38.03 -31.45
C ASN A 31 28.40 -39.41 -30.87
N VAL A 32 27.24 -39.52 -30.20
CA VAL A 32 26.70 -40.81 -29.71
C VAL A 32 26.33 -41.75 -30.87
N ILE A 33 25.83 -41.21 -31.99
CA ILE A 33 25.51 -41.99 -33.19
C ILE A 33 26.77 -42.57 -33.86
N SER A 34 27.92 -41.89 -33.73
CA SER A 34 29.19 -42.29 -34.34
C SER A 34 29.93 -43.43 -33.62
N THR A 35 29.49 -43.84 -32.43
CA THR A 35 30.34 -44.60 -31.47
C THR A 35 29.82 -45.99 -31.09
N GLN A 36 28.83 -46.57 -31.78
CA GLN A 36 28.39 -47.95 -31.54
C GLN A 36 29.16 -49.00 -32.39
N PRO A 37 30.09 -49.78 -31.80
CA PRO A 37 30.49 -51.07 -32.36
C PRO A 37 29.47 -52.17 -31.98
N THR A 38 29.37 -53.17 -32.83
CA THR A 38 28.51 -54.34 -32.63
C THR A 38 29.06 -55.34 -31.60
N SER A 39 28.13 -56.12 -31.01
CA SER A 39 28.27 -57.50 -30.49
C SER A 39 28.50 -57.80 -28.99
N GLN A 40 27.54 -58.56 -28.45
CA GLN A 40 27.67 -59.80 -27.65
C GLN A 40 28.19 -59.83 -26.19
N THR A 41 27.22 -59.97 -25.26
CA THR A 41 27.00 -61.09 -24.28
C THR A 41 27.99 -61.44 -23.13
N ILE A 42 27.36 -61.69 -21.96
CA ILE A 42 27.73 -62.55 -20.80
C ILE A 42 28.23 -61.85 -19.50
N MET A 43 27.68 -62.39 -18.41
CA MET A 43 27.70 -62.02 -16.98
C MET A 43 29.06 -62.11 -16.25
N GLY A 44 29.15 -61.41 -15.12
CA GLY A 44 30.09 -61.71 -14.02
C GLY A 44 30.03 -60.67 -12.89
N GLU A 45 29.86 -61.11 -11.64
CA GLU A 45 29.95 -60.28 -10.43
C GLU A 45 31.43 -60.07 -10.03
N ASP A 46 31.81 -58.86 -9.62
CA ASP A 46 32.33 -58.59 -8.26
C ASP A 46 32.73 -57.11 -8.08
N VAL A 47 32.76 -56.64 -6.83
CA VAL A 47 32.89 -55.21 -6.47
C VAL A 47 34.35 -54.80 -6.22
N GLU A 48 34.90 -53.94 -7.08
CA GLU A 48 36.01 -53.04 -6.75
C GLU A 48 35.59 -51.58 -6.98
N VAL A 49 36.04 -50.68 -6.09
CA VAL A 49 35.71 -49.24 -6.15
C VAL A 49 36.49 -48.58 -7.29
N PRO A 50 35.84 -48.04 -8.33
CA PRO A 50 36.55 -47.30 -9.36
C PRO A 50 37.01 -45.94 -8.82
N LEU A 51 38.29 -45.62 -9.01
CA LEU A 51 38.66 -44.23 -9.31
C LEU A 51 37.76 -43.75 -10.46
N PRO A 52 37.30 -42.49 -10.47
CA PRO A 52 36.38 -42.01 -11.50
C PRO A 52 36.99 -42.26 -12.88
N SER A 53 36.37 -43.17 -13.64
CA SER A 53 36.70 -43.40 -15.04
C SER A 53 36.50 -42.09 -15.81
N PRO A 54 37.42 -41.72 -16.73
CA PRO A 54 37.21 -40.54 -17.55
C PRO A 54 35.88 -40.68 -18.31
N PRO A 55 35.07 -39.61 -18.40
CA PRO A 55 33.77 -39.68 -19.08
C PRO A 55 33.95 -40.02 -20.55
N GLU A 56 33.05 -40.84 -21.10
CA GLU A 56 33.14 -41.45 -22.43
C GLU A 56 32.88 -40.46 -23.60
N GLN A 57 32.77 -39.16 -23.34
CA GLN A 57 32.33 -38.15 -24.31
C GLN A 57 33.33 -36.98 -24.42
N PRO A 58 33.65 -36.48 -25.63
CA PRO A 58 34.70 -35.47 -25.84
C PRO A 58 34.33 -34.02 -25.48
N TYR A 59 33.06 -33.75 -25.13
CA TYR A 59 32.55 -32.42 -24.77
C TYR A 59 31.84 -32.48 -23.41
N GLU A 60 31.97 -31.44 -22.58
CA GLU A 60 31.27 -31.31 -21.29
C GLU A 60 30.54 -29.96 -21.27
N ILE A 61 29.20 -29.93 -21.34
CA ILE A 61 28.44 -28.68 -21.24
C ILE A 61 28.26 -28.34 -19.77
N ILE A 62 28.81 -27.20 -19.36
CA ILE A 62 28.70 -26.65 -18.01
C ILE A 62 27.69 -25.50 -18.02
N GLY A 63 26.58 -25.69 -17.29
CA GLY A 63 25.57 -24.66 -17.08
C GLY A 63 25.95 -23.73 -15.94
N THR A 64 25.78 -22.41 -16.14
CA THR A 64 25.73 -21.44 -15.04
C THR A 64 24.30 -20.92 -14.85
N VAL A 65 23.89 -20.73 -13.60
CA VAL A 65 22.56 -20.21 -13.22
C VAL A 65 22.67 -19.23 -12.05
N ILE A 66 21.71 -18.30 -11.94
CA ILE A 66 21.48 -17.47 -10.76
C ILE A 66 20.77 -18.27 -9.67
N ASP A 67 19.67 -18.94 -10.00
CA ASP A 67 18.87 -19.71 -9.04
C ASP A 67 19.12 -21.23 -9.17
N GLN A 68 19.63 -21.83 -8.09
CA GLN A 68 19.87 -23.28 -7.98
C GLN A 68 18.59 -24.13 -8.02
N LYS A 69 17.40 -23.51 -7.92
CA LYS A 69 16.11 -24.20 -8.04
C LYS A 69 15.70 -24.51 -9.48
N ILE A 70 16.39 -23.93 -10.48
CA ILE A 70 16.09 -24.16 -11.89
C ILE A 70 16.44 -25.61 -12.25
N LYS A 71 15.51 -26.28 -12.93
CA LYS A 71 15.66 -27.68 -13.34
C LYS A 71 16.76 -27.78 -14.39
N SER A 72 17.69 -28.73 -14.21
CA SER A 72 18.67 -29.05 -15.25
C SER A 72 17.98 -29.48 -16.53
N TRP A 73 18.45 -28.94 -17.66
CA TRP A 73 18.14 -29.47 -18.98
C TRP A 73 18.88 -30.79 -19.21
N ASP A 74 18.33 -31.63 -20.08
CA ASP A 74 18.99 -32.84 -20.55
C ASP A 74 20.30 -32.46 -21.29
N ASN A 75 21.29 -33.38 -21.26
CA ASN A 75 22.62 -33.19 -21.86
C ASN A 75 23.52 -32.11 -21.22
N VAL A 76 23.12 -31.50 -20.09
CA VAL A 76 23.97 -30.64 -19.25
C VAL A 76 24.72 -31.51 -18.25
N ALA A 77 26.05 -31.43 -18.22
CA ALA A 77 26.85 -32.29 -17.35
C ALA A 77 26.84 -31.83 -15.88
N ARG A 78 26.94 -30.52 -15.64
CA ARG A 78 26.99 -29.90 -14.31
C ARG A 78 26.40 -28.49 -14.32
N ILE A 79 25.76 -28.12 -13.21
CA ILE A 79 25.30 -26.75 -12.93
C ILE A 79 26.16 -26.17 -11.81
N ILE A 80 26.66 -24.94 -12.00
CA ILE A 80 27.53 -24.25 -11.04
C ILE A 80 26.91 -22.90 -10.67
N SER A 81 27.04 -22.51 -9.39
CA SER A 81 26.63 -21.19 -8.91
C SER A 81 27.54 -20.07 -9.44
N LYS A 82 26.98 -18.87 -9.65
CA LYS A 82 27.75 -17.69 -10.12
C LYS A 82 29.08 -17.40 -9.38
N PRO A 83 29.23 -17.53 -8.05
CA PRO A 83 30.53 -17.29 -7.39
C PRO A 83 31.56 -18.42 -7.59
N GLU A 84 31.14 -19.63 -7.94
CA GLU A 84 32.01 -20.80 -8.10
C GLU A 84 32.43 -21.05 -9.56
N SER A 85 31.87 -20.28 -10.51
CA SER A 85 32.09 -20.46 -11.95
C SER A 85 33.48 -19.98 -12.40
N LEU A 86 33.96 -18.82 -11.93
CA LEU A 86 35.19 -18.17 -12.40
C LEU A 86 36.43 -19.09 -12.45
N PRO A 87 36.75 -19.89 -11.41
CA PRO A 87 37.88 -20.83 -11.46
C PRO A 87 37.67 -21.99 -12.44
N GLN A 88 36.42 -22.42 -12.65
CA GLN A 88 36.09 -23.53 -13.54
C GLN A 88 36.04 -23.09 -15.00
N MET A 89 35.64 -21.85 -15.30
CA MET A 89 35.75 -21.25 -16.63
C MET A 89 37.20 -21.24 -17.13
N LEU A 90 38.17 -21.03 -16.23
CA LEU A 90 39.61 -21.17 -16.55
C LEU A 90 40.06 -22.61 -16.87
N THR A 91 39.23 -23.63 -16.67
CA THR A 91 39.50 -25.00 -17.17
C THR A 91 38.86 -25.31 -18.52
N CYS A 92 37.98 -24.43 -19.02
CA CYS A 92 37.21 -24.68 -20.23
C CYS A 92 37.95 -24.28 -21.53
N GLY A 93 37.69 -25.05 -22.58
CA GLY A 93 38.29 -24.87 -23.92
C GLY A 93 37.58 -23.78 -24.73
N THR A 94 36.25 -23.71 -24.63
CA THR A 94 35.41 -22.67 -25.24
C THR A 94 34.50 -22.05 -24.19
N ILE A 95 34.38 -20.72 -24.22
CA ILE A 95 33.55 -19.98 -23.25
C ILE A 95 32.64 -19.05 -24.02
N ILE A 96 31.34 -19.09 -23.71
CA ILE A 96 30.33 -18.23 -24.29
C ILE A 96 29.86 -17.27 -23.20
N PHE A 97 30.11 -15.98 -23.40
CA PHE A 97 29.58 -14.92 -22.55
C PHE A 97 28.42 -14.23 -23.27
N ASP A 98 27.29 -14.07 -22.59
CA ASP A 98 26.18 -13.24 -23.05
C ASP A 98 26.10 -12.00 -22.17
N ILE A 99 26.47 -10.85 -22.73
CA ILE A 99 26.34 -9.53 -22.10
C ILE A 99 25.23 -8.70 -22.73
N SER A 100 24.43 -9.26 -23.64
CA SER A 100 23.37 -8.51 -24.33
C SER A 100 22.22 -8.11 -23.41
N TYR A 101 21.99 -8.88 -22.35
CA TYR A 101 20.84 -8.79 -21.46
C TYR A 101 21.18 -8.31 -20.04
N ASP A 102 22.10 -8.99 -19.33
CA ASP A 102 22.33 -8.79 -17.89
C ASP A 102 23.61 -7.99 -17.58
N ARG A 103 23.45 -6.89 -16.84
CA ARG A 103 24.56 -6.02 -16.41
C ARG A 103 25.50 -6.67 -15.39
N ASP A 104 25.12 -7.74 -14.72
CA ASP A 104 26.03 -8.47 -13.82
C ASP A 104 27.01 -9.38 -14.59
N GLU A 105 26.66 -9.83 -15.80
CA GLU A 105 27.61 -10.56 -16.68
C GLU A 105 28.79 -9.68 -17.08
N LEU A 106 28.57 -8.37 -17.28
CA LEU A 106 29.64 -7.40 -17.54
C LEU A 106 30.73 -7.40 -16.45
N LYS A 107 30.35 -7.63 -15.18
CA LYS A 107 31.32 -7.73 -14.08
C LYS A 107 32.09 -9.04 -14.16
N ILE A 108 31.38 -10.16 -14.35
CA ILE A 108 31.96 -11.51 -14.42
C ILE A 108 32.96 -11.61 -15.56
N ILE A 109 32.61 -11.15 -16.77
CA ILE A 109 33.55 -11.14 -17.90
C ILE A 109 34.73 -10.20 -17.64
N THR A 110 34.52 -9.02 -17.06
CA THR A 110 35.61 -8.09 -16.75
C THR A 110 36.63 -8.70 -15.79
N ASP A 111 36.17 -9.43 -14.77
CA ASP A 111 37.05 -10.11 -13.81
C ASP A 111 37.69 -11.38 -14.39
N TYR A 112 36.97 -12.14 -15.21
CA TYR A 112 37.53 -13.24 -16.00
C TYR A 112 38.65 -12.75 -16.93
N LEU A 113 38.46 -11.63 -17.63
CA LEU A 113 39.46 -11.06 -18.54
C LEU A 113 40.71 -10.55 -17.81
N LYS A 114 40.58 -10.01 -16.58
CA LYS A 114 41.74 -9.68 -15.72
C LYS A 114 42.53 -10.94 -15.37
N LEU A 115 41.85 -11.98 -14.86
CA LEU A 115 42.47 -13.26 -14.50
C LEU A 115 43.16 -13.92 -15.70
N LEU A 116 42.51 -13.90 -16.86
CA LEU A 116 43.06 -14.43 -18.11
C LEU A 116 44.30 -13.65 -18.56
N LYS A 117 44.26 -12.30 -18.56
CA LYS A 117 45.44 -11.45 -18.86
C LYS A 117 46.61 -11.78 -17.93
N GLU A 118 46.37 -11.90 -16.62
CA GLU A 118 47.40 -12.27 -15.65
C GLU A 118 48.02 -13.64 -15.90
N LEU A 119 47.23 -14.64 -16.31
CA LEU A 119 47.73 -15.98 -16.62
C LEU A 119 48.53 -15.99 -17.92
N LEU A 120 48.04 -15.31 -18.96
CA LEU A 120 48.72 -15.22 -20.25
C LEU A 120 50.05 -14.47 -20.12
N ASP A 121 50.09 -13.33 -19.43
CA ASP A 121 51.34 -12.57 -19.22
C ASP A 121 52.36 -13.33 -18.33
N LYS A 122 51.91 -14.22 -17.43
CA LYS A 122 52.80 -15.15 -16.69
C LYS A 122 53.33 -16.31 -17.55
N GLN A 123 52.73 -16.58 -18.70
CA GLN A 123 53.09 -17.68 -19.60
C GLN A 123 53.94 -17.26 -20.81
N VAL A 124 54.24 -15.98 -21.00
CA VAL A 124 55.12 -15.50 -22.09
C VAL A 124 56.60 -15.70 -21.72
N PRO A 125 57.37 -16.55 -22.43
CA PRO A 125 58.82 -16.51 -22.37
C PRO A 125 59.33 -15.41 -23.31
N GLU A 126 60.31 -14.61 -22.87
CA GLU A 126 61.08 -13.78 -23.78
C GLU A 126 61.92 -14.68 -24.70
N TYR A 127 61.47 -14.90 -25.94
CA TYR A 127 62.36 -15.41 -26.99
C TYR A 127 62.08 -14.83 -28.36
N THR A 128 63.14 -14.31 -28.98
CA THR A 128 63.17 -13.74 -30.32
C THR A 128 63.48 -14.82 -31.35
N GLY A 129 62.78 -14.84 -32.49
CA GLY A 129 63.22 -15.56 -33.68
C GLY A 129 62.09 -16.04 -34.59
N ASP A 130 62.15 -15.68 -35.86
CA ASP A 130 61.30 -16.24 -36.91
C ASP A 130 61.61 -17.73 -37.13
N THR A 131 60.57 -18.57 -37.09
CA THR A 131 60.40 -19.72 -38.00
C THR A 131 58.91 -20.04 -38.11
N ASP A 132 58.43 -20.21 -39.35
CA ASP A 132 57.07 -20.65 -39.67
C ASP A 132 56.91 -22.18 -39.50
N ASP A 133 55.70 -22.67 -39.75
CA ASP A 133 55.28 -24.08 -39.90
C ASP A 133 55.09 -24.95 -38.63
N GLY A 134 53.82 -25.13 -38.26
CA GLY A 134 53.22 -26.47 -38.43
C GLY A 134 52.90 -27.35 -37.21
N ALA A 135 53.24 -26.96 -35.97
CA ALA A 135 53.09 -27.87 -34.80
C ALA A 135 52.64 -27.19 -33.49
N GLY A 136 51.56 -26.40 -33.49
CA GLY A 136 51.18 -25.59 -32.33
C GLY A 136 49.70 -25.29 -32.07
N GLU A 137 48.74 -25.90 -32.79
CA GLU A 137 47.31 -25.62 -32.57
C GLU A 137 46.71 -26.29 -31.32
N SER A 138 47.46 -27.18 -30.66
CA SER A 138 46.95 -28.14 -29.68
C SER A 138 46.64 -27.62 -28.26
N ASN A 139 46.56 -26.31 -28.04
CA ASN A 139 46.27 -25.75 -26.71
C ASN A 139 45.58 -24.38 -26.73
N LYS A 140 44.87 -24.06 -27.81
CA LYS A 140 44.22 -22.77 -28.02
C LYS A 140 42.84 -22.72 -27.36
N ARG A 141 42.56 -21.62 -26.63
CA ARG A 141 41.26 -21.36 -26.01
C ARG A 141 40.39 -20.47 -26.88
N TYR A 142 39.08 -20.68 -26.84
CA TYR A 142 38.10 -19.91 -27.62
C TYR A 142 37.13 -19.14 -26.73
N ILE A 143 36.84 -17.88 -27.10
CA ILE A 143 35.89 -17.02 -26.41
C ILE A 143 34.92 -16.42 -27.43
N ILE A 144 33.63 -16.66 -27.23
CA ILE A 144 32.55 -16.04 -28.02
C ILE A 144 31.83 -15.07 -27.09
N LEU A 145 31.84 -13.79 -27.42
CA LEU A 145 31.09 -12.76 -26.70
C LEU A 145 29.83 -12.41 -27.49
N ILE A 146 28.66 -12.79 -26.99
CA ILE A 146 27.37 -12.27 -27.45
C ILE A 146 27.18 -10.89 -26.80
N SER A 147 27.16 -9.87 -27.65
CA SER A 147 26.96 -8.46 -27.33
C SER A 147 25.75 -7.93 -28.13
N THR A 148 25.51 -6.63 -28.08
CA THR A 148 24.35 -5.96 -28.69
C THR A 148 24.77 -4.92 -29.72
N VAL A 149 23.97 -4.76 -30.79
CA VAL A 149 24.09 -3.65 -31.76
C VAL A 149 24.02 -2.24 -31.13
N MET A 150 23.60 -2.10 -29.87
CA MET A 150 23.65 -0.82 -29.14
C MET A 150 25.06 -0.23 -28.98
N THR A 151 26.12 -1.02 -29.19
CA THR A 151 27.49 -0.50 -29.30
C THR A 151 27.77 0.27 -30.60
N TRP A 152 26.79 0.34 -31.50
CA TRP A 152 26.78 1.13 -32.74
C TRP A 152 25.74 2.27 -32.75
N ALA A 153 24.81 2.35 -31.81
CA ALA A 153 23.63 3.22 -31.89
C ALA A 153 23.90 4.74 -32.02
N SER A 154 25.11 5.22 -31.72
CA SER A 154 25.50 6.63 -31.90
C SER A 154 26.51 6.83 -33.05
N THR A 155 26.63 5.83 -33.93
CA THR A 155 27.43 5.90 -35.16
C THR A 155 26.69 6.76 -36.18
N LYS A 156 27.40 7.72 -36.80
CA LYS A 156 26.83 8.47 -37.92
C LYS A 156 26.86 7.60 -39.18
N PRO A 157 25.97 7.82 -40.17
CA PRO A 157 26.04 7.15 -41.46
C PRO A 157 27.46 7.21 -42.06
N LEU A 158 27.84 6.17 -42.79
CA LEU A 158 29.17 6.03 -43.37
C LEU A 158 29.49 7.16 -44.36
N ASP A 159 28.47 7.63 -45.06
CA ASP A 159 28.49 8.74 -46.01
C ASP A 159 27.28 9.67 -45.72
N PRO A 160 27.49 10.98 -45.50
CA PRO A 160 26.39 11.95 -45.36
C PRO A 160 25.54 12.12 -46.63
N GLU A 161 26.05 11.81 -47.81
CA GLU A 161 25.31 11.93 -49.08
C GLU A 161 24.45 10.67 -49.37
N THR A 162 24.74 9.54 -48.70
CA THR A 162 23.98 8.28 -48.83
C THR A 162 23.68 7.67 -47.45
N PRO A 163 22.80 8.30 -46.65
CA PRO A 163 22.57 7.93 -45.24
C PRO A 163 21.98 6.52 -45.04
N GLU A 164 21.39 5.95 -46.09
CA GLU A 164 20.80 4.60 -46.09
C GLU A 164 21.84 3.47 -46.21
N MET A 165 23.11 3.77 -46.50
CA MET A 165 24.14 2.75 -46.69
C MET A 165 24.29 1.85 -45.43
N PRO A 166 24.13 0.52 -45.55
CA PRO A 166 24.15 -0.38 -44.39
C PRO A 166 25.54 -0.48 -43.75
N PHE A 167 25.56 -0.64 -42.43
CA PHE A 167 26.78 -0.99 -41.70
C PHE A 167 27.05 -2.49 -41.81
N ILE A 168 28.29 -2.83 -42.18
CA ILE A 168 28.80 -4.22 -42.24
C ILE A 168 29.86 -4.47 -41.16
N GLU A 169 30.19 -5.73 -40.91
CA GLU A 169 31.14 -6.17 -39.87
C GLU A 169 32.52 -5.49 -39.97
N SER A 170 32.91 -5.10 -41.18
CA SER A 170 34.21 -4.46 -41.45
C SER A 170 34.32 -3.07 -40.78
N ASP A 171 33.20 -2.39 -40.61
CA ASP A 171 33.11 -1.00 -40.13
C ASP A 171 33.16 -0.86 -38.60
N PHE A 172 33.24 -1.97 -37.85
CA PHE A 172 33.18 -1.96 -36.38
C PHE A 172 34.21 -1.05 -35.70
N ARG A 173 35.28 -0.66 -36.39
CA ARG A 173 36.28 0.32 -35.89
C ARG A 173 35.78 1.76 -35.88
N LYS A 174 34.75 2.08 -36.68
CA LYS A 174 34.09 3.40 -36.75
C LYS A 174 32.93 3.53 -35.76
N ARG A 175 32.44 2.42 -35.20
CA ARG A 175 31.26 2.35 -34.33
C ARG A 175 31.37 3.24 -33.09
N LYS A 176 30.25 3.84 -32.70
CA LYS A 176 30.09 4.62 -31.46
C LYS A 176 28.91 4.08 -30.65
N PRO A 177 29.12 3.73 -29.37
CA PRO A 177 28.07 3.17 -28.53
C PRO A 177 27.08 4.23 -28.06
N HIS A 178 25.85 3.80 -27.79
CA HIS A 178 24.93 4.57 -26.96
C HIS A 178 25.58 4.86 -25.57
N PRO A 179 25.34 6.03 -24.93
CA PRO A 179 25.93 6.33 -23.62
C PRO A 179 25.66 5.25 -22.56
N ASN A 180 24.46 4.65 -22.56
CA ASN A 180 24.09 3.56 -21.64
C ASN A 180 24.89 2.26 -21.87
N TYR A 181 25.47 2.07 -23.06
CA TYR A 181 26.12 0.83 -23.50
C TYR A 181 27.64 0.96 -23.62
N LYS A 182 28.23 2.06 -23.15
CA LYS A 182 29.69 2.27 -23.16
C LYS A 182 30.48 1.11 -22.53
N VAL A 183 29.99 0.53 -21.43
CA VAL A 183 30.67 -0.60 -20.75
C VAL A 183 30.75 -1.85 -21.65
N HIS A 184 29.69 -2.14 -22.42
CA HIS A 184 29.70 -3.23 -23.40
C HIS A 184 30.78 -2.99 -24.47
N TYR A 185 30.81 -1.78 -25.03
CA TYR A 185 31.84 -1.38 -26.01
C TYR A 185 33.27 -1.47 -25.47
N ASP A 186 33.49 -1.07 -24.22
CA ASP A 186 34.80 -1.20 -23.57
C ASP A 186 35.21 -2.69 -23.44
N VAL A 187 34.30 -3.58 -23.02
CA VAL A 187 34.50 -5.04 -22.94
C VAL A 187 34.75 -5.67 -24.33
N GLU A 188 33.96 -5.31 -25.35
CA GLU A 188 34.18 -5.75 -26.73
C GLU A 188 35.59 -5.42 -27.23
N ASN A 189 36.07 -4.21 -26.93
CA ASN A 189 37.40 -3.77 -27.33
C ASN A 189 38.51 -4.50 -26.53
N GLU A 190 38.28 -4.87 -25.27
CA GLU A 190 39.20 -5.72 -24.51
C GLU A 190 39.32 -7.13 -25.13
N ILE A 191 38.20 -7.74 -25.49
CA ILE A 191 38.15 -9.04 -26.20
C ILE A 191 38.96 -8.97 -27.50
N VAL A 192 38.69 -7.95 -28.32
CA VAL A 192 39.41 -7.71 -29.59
C VAL A 192 40.91 -7.45 -29.37
N ALA A 193 41.29 -6.81 -28.27
CA ALA A 193 42.69 -6.59 -27.91
C ALA A 193 43.41 -7.89 -27.51
N ILE A 194 42.77 -8.74 -26.69
CA ILE A 194 43.29 -10.06 -26.30
C ILE A 194 43.46 -10.96 -27.53
N ALA A 195 42.45 -11.04 -28.40
CA ALA A 195 42.48 -11.82 -29.64
C ALA A 195 43.66 -11.43 -30.55
N ARG A 196 44.06 -10.15 -30.55
CA ARG A 196 45.22 -9.66 -31.31
C ARG A 196 46.54 -9.92 -30.59
N LYS A 197 46.64 -9.66 -29.27
CA LYS A 197 47.88 -9.81 -28.49
C LYS A 197 48.31 -11.27 -28.35
N TYR A 198 47.37 -12.19 -28.19
CA TYR A 198 47.64 -13.61 -27.89
C TYR A 198 47.08 -14.57 -28.95
N LYS A 199 47.10 -14.18 -30.23
CA LYS A 199 46.48 -14.92 -31.36
C LYS A 199 46.83 -16.42 -31.46
N SER A 200 48.00 -16.82 -30.96
CA SER A 200 48.45 -18.22 -30.90
C SER A 200 47.83 -19.03 -29.75
N GLN A 201 47.44 -18.39 -28.65
CA GLN A 201 46.93 -19.03 -27.42
C GLN A 201 45.42 -18.82 -27.24
N VAL A 202 44.87 -17.73 -27.78
CA VAL A 202 43.45 -17.36 -27.66
C VAL A 202 42.87 -17.02 -29.03
N GLY A 203 41.74 -17.63 -29.38
CA GLY A 203 40.80 -17.12 -30.37
C GLY A 203 39.67 -16.43 -29.64
N ALA A 204 39.36 -15.18 -29.97
CA ALA A 204 38.20 -14.52 -29.38
C ALA A 204 37.50 -13.62 -30.42
N LEU A 205 36.17 -13.62 -30.37
CA LEU A 205 35.31 -12.97 -31.35
C LEU A 205 34.10 -12.33 -30.64
N VAL A 206 33.64 -11.20 -31.16
CA VAL A 206 32.41 -10.52 -30.71
C VAL A 206 31.30 -10.77 -31.72
N VAL A 207 30.17 -11.30 -31.27
CA VAL A 207 28.92 -11.41 -32.02
C VAL A 207 28.01 -10.29 -31.51
N ALA A 208 27.74 -9.26 -32.32
CA ALA A 208 26.79 -8.22 -31.98
C ALA A 208 25.41 -8.61 -32.51
N SER A 209 24.52 -9.01 -31.60
CA SER A 209 23.15 -9.41 -31.89
C SER A 209 22.22 -8.20 -32.05
N GLY A 210 21.29 -8.29 -33.00
CA GLY A 210 20.16 -7.39 -33.16
C GLY A 210 19.15 -7.49 -32.00
N VAL A 211 17.99 -6.84 -32.17
CA VAL A 211 16.84 -7.01 -31.28
C VAL A 211 16.27 -8.40 -31.50
N THR A 212 16.34 -9.23 -30.46
CA THR A 212 15.94 -10.64 -30.53
C THR A 212 14.45 -10.81 -30.34
N TYR A 213 13.86 -11.71 -31.13
CA TYR A 213 12.45 -12.10 -31.07
C TYR A 213 12.28 -13.61 -31.27
N GLY A 214 11.06 -14.10 -31.11
CA GLY A 214 10.74 -15.52 -31.05
C GLY A 214 10.93 -16.09 -29.64
N GLY A 215 10.46 -17.32 -29.42
CA GLY A 215 10.49 -17.91 -28.09
C GLY A 215 9.60 -17.16 -27.09
N PRO A 216 10.01 -17.05 -25.81
CA PRO A 216 9.20 -16.39 -24.80
C PRO A 216 9.07 -14.87 -25.02
N GLU A 217 9.69 -14.30 -26.05
CA GLU A 217 9.78 -12.87 -26.39
C GLU A 217 10.40 -12.00 -25.28
N ASP A 218 11.35 -11.14 -25.64
CA ASP A 218 11.98 -10.22 -24.69
C ASP A 218 11.55 -8.77 -24.95
N VAL A 219 12.17 -8.10 -25.92
CA VAL A 219 11.96 -6.67 -26.19
C VAL A 219 10.57 -6.42 -26.81
N ILE A 220 10.18 -7.24 -27.79
CA ILE A 220 8.92 -7.07 -28.54
C ILE A 220 7.71 -7.63 -27.75
N PHE A 221 7.96 -8.34 -26.64
CA PHE A 221 6.96 -8.96 -25.77
C PHE A 221 5.76 -8.06 -25.47
N TYR A 222 6.00 -6.77 -25.18
CA TYR A 222 4.96 -5.81 -24.82
C TYR A 222 3.90 -5.67 -25.93
N TRP A 223 4.32 -5.53 -27.18
CA TRP A 223 3.40 -5.42 -28.33
C TRP A 223 2.66 -6.73 -28.58
N PHE A 224 3.33 -7.89 -28.44
CA PHE A 224 2.65 -9.19 -28.51
C PHE A 224 1.59 -9.35 -27.40
N GLN A 225 1.88 -8.94 -26.16
CA GLN A 225 0.90 -8.95 -25.07
C GLN A 225 -0.28 -8.04 -25.38
N LYS A 226 -0.04 -6.78 -25.77
CA LYS A 226 -1.11 -5.81 -26.01
C LYS A 226 -1.94 -6.11 -27.25
N ALA A 227 -1.34 -6.68 -28.29
CA ALA A 227 -2.07 -7.21 -29.43
C ALA A 227 -2.96 -8.41 -29.02
N TRP A 228 -2.44 -9.34 -28.22
CA TRP A 228 -3.20 -10.49 -27.71
C TRP A 228 -4.36 -10.09 -26.78
N GLU A 229 -4.14 -9.11 -25.90
CA GLU A 229 -5.17 -8.51 -25.03
C GLU A 229 -6.22 -7.70 -25.83
N CYS A 230 -5.98 -7.46 -27.12
CA CYS A 230 -6.75 -6.59 -28.00
C CYS A 230 -6.93 -5.18 -27.41
N GLU A 231 -5.82 -4.61 -26.93
CA GLU A 231 -5.75 -3.22 -26.47
C GLU A 231 -6.29 -2.28 -27.57
N ARG A 232 -7.08 -1.27 -27.18
CA ARG A 232 -7.78 -0.40 -28.15
C ARG A 232 -6.83 0.31 -29.12
N VAL A 233 -5.57 0.53 -28.72
CA VAL A 233 -4.53 1.17 -29.53
C VAL A 233 -3.16 0.57 -29.21
N LEU A 234 -2.37 0.20 -30.23
CA LEU A 234 -0.96 -0.14 -30.05
C LEU A 234 -0.05 1.08 -30.23
N PRO A 235 0.89 1.34 -29.30
CA PRO A 235 1.77 2.50 -29.38
C PRO A 235 2.94 2.27 -30.34
N ILE A 236 3.26 3.27 -31.15
CA ILE A 236 4.48 3.35 -31.97
C ILE A 236 5.35 4.44 -31.36
N LEU A 237 6.62 4.15 -31.06
CA LEU A 237 7.53 5.10 -30.43
C LEU A 237 8.08 6.07 -31.49
N GLY A 238 7.85 7.38 -31.31
CA GLY A 238 8.11 8.39 -32.32
C GLY A 238 7.19 8.21 -33.55
N ARG A 239 7.77 8.28 -34.76
CA ARG A 239 7.05 8.06 -36.04
C ARG A 239 7.13 6.62 -36.55
N GLY A 240 7.88 5.75 -35.87
CA GLY A 240 8.09 4.34 -36.25
C GLY A 240 8.82 4.09 -37.57
N GLY A 241 9.39 5.11 -38.21
CA GLY A 241 10.16 4.97 -39.46
C GLY A 241 11.63 4.58 -39.25
N ASN A 242 12.06 4.33 -38.02
CA ASN A 242 13.43 3.93 -37.70
C ASN A 242 13.66 2.44 -38.00
N ALA A 243 14.84 2.12 -38.54
CA ALA A 243 15.27 0.76 -38.83
C ALA A 243 15.76 0.04 -37.57
N VAL A 244 15.08 -1.05 -37.20
CA VAL A 244 15.38 -1.88 -36.04
C VAL A 244 15.97 -3.20 -36.53
N PRO A 245 17.29 -3.46 -36.41
CA PRO A 245 17.88 -4.73 -36.81
C PRO A 245 17.32 -5.86 -35.94
N LEU A 246 16.56 -6.78 -36.52
CA LEU A 246 15.99 -7.94 -35.83
C LEU A 246 16.89 -9.17 -35.96
N ILE A 247 16.67 -10.17 -35.11
CA ILE A 247 17.12 -11.56 -35.33
C ILE A 247 16.28 -12.56 -34.52
N ASN A 248 15.82 -13.62 -35.16
CA ASN A 248 15.18 -14.73 -34.46
C ASN A 248 16.13 -15.43 -33.48
N VAL A 249 15.68 -15.71 -32.25
CA VAL A 249 16.50 -16.37 -31.21
C VAL A 249 16.99 -17.77 -31.62
N LEU A 250 16.25 -18.47 -32.49
CA LEU A 250 16.66 -19.76 -33.05
C LEU A 250 17.82 -19.61 -34.04
N ASP A 251 17.77 -18.61 -34.91
CA ASP A 251 18.82 -18.31 -35.89
C ASP A 251 20.10 -17.85 -35.17
N LEU A 252 19.98 -17.03 -34.13
CA LEU A 252 21.10 -16.67 -33.24
C LEU A 252 21.75 -17.92 -32.62
N ALA A 253 20.96 -18.86 -32.09
CA ALA A 253 21.48 -20.11 -31.54
C ALA A 253 22.20 -20.97 -32.60
N GLN A 254 21.66 -21.02 -33.83
CA GLN A 254 22.26 -21.74 -34.95
C GLN A 254 23.58 -21.11 -35.42
N ILE A 255 23.68 -19.78 -35.43
CA ILE A 255 24.93 -19.03 -35.69
C ILE A 255 25.99 -19.39 -34.63
N ILE A 256 25.62 -19.40 -33.35
CA ILE A 256 26.55 -19.75 -32.25
C ILE A 256 27.01 -21.22 -32.36
N TYR A 257 26.12 -22.16 -32.66
CA TYR A 257 26.47 -23.55 -32.96
C TYR A 257 27.49 -23.66 -34.12
N ASN A 258 27.29 -22.90 -35.20
CA ASN A 258 28.21 -22.90 -36.35
C ASN A 258 29.59 -22.34 -35.96
N LEU A 259 29.65 -21.26 -35.17
CA LEU A 259 30.89 -20.63 -34.69
C LEU A 259 31.70 -21.51 -33.71
N ILE A 260 31.04 -22.40 -32.98
CA ILE A 260 31.71 -23.41 -32.13
C ILE A 260 32.27 -24.54 -32.99
N THR A 261 31.57 -24.90 -34.08
CA THR A 261 31.95 -26.00 -34.98
C THR A 261 33.10 -25.61 -35.92
N ASP A 262 33.07 -24.40 -36.47
CA ASP A 262 34.13 -23.80 -37.29
C ASP A 262 34.42 -22.36 -36.84
N PHE A 263 35.49 -22.18 -36.05
CA PHE A 263 35.79 -20.89 -35.43
C PHE A 263 36.52 -19.96 -36.41
N PRO A 264 35.92 -18.83 -36.83
CA PRO A 264 36.46 -18.01 -37.91
C PRO A 264 37.65 -17.16 -37.48
N LYS A 265 38.45 -16.72 -38.47
CA LYS A 265 39.54 -15.75 -38.28
C LYS A 265 39.07 -14.28 -38.13
N LYS A 266 37.75 -14.05 -38.14
CA LYS A 266 37.11 -12.74 -37.94
C LYS A 266 37.15 -12.39 -36.43
N LEU A 267 37.11 -11.09 -36.11
CA LEU A 267 37.13 -10.59 -34.73
C LEU A 267 35.77 -10.03 -34.27
N TYR A 268 34.88 -9.77 -35.22
CA TYR A 268 33.58 -9.15 -35.03
C TYR A 268 32.62 -9.72 -36.08
N ILE A 269 31.39 -10.04 -35.68
CA ILE A 269 30.30 -10.55 -36.51
C ILE A 269 29.02 -9.77 -36.14
N LEU A 270 28.21 -9.41 -37.13
CA LEU A 270 26.86 -8.88 -36.94
C LEU A 270 25.89 -10.07 -37.06
N ALA A 271 25.06 -10.27 -36.04
CA ALA A 271 24.00 -11.28 -36.03
C ALA A 271 22.66 -10.55 -36.07
N VAL A 272 22.24 -10.22 -37.29
CA VAL A 272 20.99 -9.54 -37.66
C VAL A 272 20.39 -10.27 -38.87
N GLU A 273 19.11 -10.05 -39.16
CA GLU A 273 18.44 -10.52 -40.36
C GLU A 273 18.87 -9.74 -41.62
N GLN A 274 18.57 -10.30 -42.79
CA GLN A 274 18.89 -9.69 -44.09
C GLN A 274 17.90 -8.58 -44.48
N THR A 275 16.67 -8.65 -43.96
CA THR A 275 15.58 -7.71 -44.25
C THR A 275 15.59 -6.56 -43.25
N VAL A 276 15.72 -5.34 -43.76
CA VAL A 276 15.62 -4.12 -42.94
C VAL A 276 14.16 -3.92 -42.55
N THR A 277 13.86 -4.07 -41.25
CA THR A 277 12.49 -3.90 -40.74
C THR A 277 12.36 -2.57 -40.00
N LYS A 278 11.39 -1.73 -40.39
CA LYS A 278 11.06 -0.49 -39.68
C LYS A 278 10.21 -0.79 -38.44
N GLN A 279 10.31 0.02 -37.39
CA GLN A 279 9.52 -0.18 -36.17
C GLN A 279 7.99 -0.28 -36.43
N ARG A 280 7.46 0.46 -37.41
CA ARG A 280 6.05 0.37 -37.83
C ARG A 280 5.69 -0.97 -38.48
N GLU A 281 6.62 -1.61 -39.20
CA GLU A 281 6.43 -2.91 -39.87
C GLU A 281 6.46 -4.08 -38.85
N ILE A 282 6.92 -3.83 -37.62
CA ILE A 282 6.76 -4.75 -36.48
C ILE A 282 5.36 -4.58 -35.87
N ILE A 283 4.94 -3.34 -35.63
CA ILE A 283 3.78 -3.01 -34.80
C ILE A 283 2.46 -3.05 -35.59
N LYS A 284 2.41 -2.52 -36.83
CA LYS A 284 1.20 -2.53 -37.67
C LYS A 284 0.70 -3.97 -37.94
N PRO A 285 1.53 -4.94 -38.36
CA PRO A 285 1.05 -6.32 -38.58
C PRO A 285 0.56 -7.01 -37.31
N LEU A 286 1.22 -6.84 -36.16
CA LEU A 286 0.73 -7.36 -34.88
C LEU A 286 -0.66 -6.83 -34.54
N GLY A 287 -0.90 -5.53 -34.74
CA GLY A 287 -2.23 -4.94 -34.52
C GLY A 287 -3.27 -5.41 -35.52
N ARG A 288 -2.97 -5.44 -36.83
CA ARG A 288 -3.91 -5.84 -37.90
C ARG A 288 -4.28 -7.35 -37.83
N ILE A 289 -3.31 -8.22 -37.56
CA ILE A 289 -3.49 -9.68 -37.56
C ILE A 289 -4.03 -10.21 -36.22
N VAL A 290 -3.60 -9.63 -35.09
CA VAL A 290 -3.84 -10.19 -33.74
C VAL A 290 -4.68 -9.26 -32.86
N GLY A 291 -4.47 -7.95 -32.96
CA GLY A 291 -5.07 -6.93 -32.09
C GLY A 291 -6.31 -6.23 -32.66
N SER A 292 -6.46 -4.96 -32.30
CA SER A 292 -7.58 -4.09 -32.69
C SER A 292 -7.44 -3.47 -34.09
N GLY A 293 -6.27 -3.58 -34.72
CA GLY A 293 -5.94 -2.88 -35.96
C GLY A 293 -5.74 -1.37 -35.84
N MET A 294 -5.66 -0.82 -34.62
CA MET A 294 -5.53 0.63 -34.37
C MET A 294 -4.17 0.98 -33.74
N PHE A 295 -3.60 2.11 -34.12
CA PHE A 295 -2.24 2.53 -33.77
C PHE A 295 -2.17 3.99 -33.32
N LYS A 296 -1.15 4.35 -32.54
CA LYS A 296 -0.86 5.74 -32.20
C LYS A 296 0.64 6.00 -32.07
N CYS A 297 1.11 7.02 -32.77
CA CYS A 297 2.44 7.58 -32.58
C CYS A 297 2.53 8.29 -31.21
N ILE A 298 3.49 7.89 -30.37
CA ILE A 298 3.76 8.47 -29.04
C ILE A 298 5.09 9.23 -29.09
N PRO A 299 5.13 10.50 -28.66
CA PRO A 299 6.37 11.28 -28.68
C PRO A 299 7.40 10.74 -27.66
N PRO A 300 8.71 10.94 -27.89
CA PRO A 300 9.79 10.44 -27.02
C PRO A 300 9.60 10.69 -25.52
N GLU A 301 9.12 11.88 -25.17
CA GLU A 301 8.84 12.32 -23.80
C GLU A 301 7.72 11.52 -23.11
N ASP A 302 6.71 11.07 -23.86
CA ASP A 302 5.56 10.34 -23.33
C ASP A 302 5.80 8.82 -23.31
N ALA A 303 6.82 8.30 -24.00
CA ALA A 303 7.11 6.87 -24.07
C ALA A 303 7.33 6.23 -22.69
N PHE A 304 7.94 6.97 -21.76
CA PHE A 304 8.19 6.54 -20.37
C PHE A 304 6.96 6.64 -19.45
N LEU A 305 5.82 7.13 -19.95
CA LEU A 305 4.54 7.06 -19.23
C LEU A 305 3.93 5.64 -19.29
N ILE A 306 4.41 4.78 -20.19
CA ILE A 306 4.03 3.36 -20.27
C ILE A 306 4.93 2.57 -19.31
N PRO A 307 4.41 2.05 -18.19
CA PRO A 307 5.24 1.48 -17.12
C PRO A 307 5.94 0.16 -17.50
N GLU A 308 5.49 -0.53 -18.54
CA GLU A 308 6.13 -1.74 -19.09
C GLU A 308 7.30 -1.43 -20.05
N ILE A 309 7.46 -0.19 -20.52
CA ILE A 309 8.56 0.21 -21.41
C ILE A 309 9.70 0.78 -20.56
N ASP A 310 10.70 -0.06 -20.28
CA ASP A 310 11.93 0.35 -19.61
C ASP A 310 12.91 1.07 -20.56
N GLN A 311 13.98 1.64 -20.00
CA GLN A 311 15.04 2.31 -20.78
C GLN A 311 15.69 1.40 -21.82
N ARG A 312 15.77 0.09 -21.58
CA ARG A 312 16.41 -0.88 -22.49
C ARG A 312 15.50 -1.15 -23.70
N ILE A 313 14.21 -1.35 -23.47
CA ILE A 313 13.19 -1.49 -24.51
C ILE A 313 13.11 -0.20 -25.34
N TYR A 314 13.07 0.96 -24.69
CA TYR A 314 13.10 2.25 -25.37
C TYR A 314 14.37 2.43 -26.24
N ASP A 315 15.55 2.21 -25.67
CA ASP A 315 16.85 2.32 -26.36
C ASP A 315 16.93 1.39 -27.59
N LEU A 316 16.37 0.18 -27.50
CA LEU A 316 16.39 -0.82 -28.58
C LEU A 316 15.32 -0.59 -29.65
N MET A 317 14.11 -0.15 -29.28
CA MET A 317 12.99 0.07 -30.22
C MET A 317 13.04 1.43 -30.92
N THR A 318 13.78 2.41 -30.37
CA THR A 318 14.08 3.70 -31.03
C THR A 318 15.41 3.70 -31.80
N LEU A 319 16.09 2.55 -31.85
CA LEU A 319 17.31 2.34 -32.63
C LEU A 319 17.05 2.62 -34.12
N ASN A 320 17.97 3.32 -34.78
CA ASN A 320 17.92 3.56 -36.21
C ASN A 320 19.26 3.17 -36.86
N LEU A 321 19.41 1.88 -37.17
CA LEU A 321 20.61 1.33 -37.78
C LEU A 321 20.20 0.45 -38.96
N ASN A 322 20.69 0.78 -40.16
CA ASN A 322 20.70 -0.16 -41.28
C ASN A 322 21.95 -1.04 -41.17
N MET A 323 21.81 -2.36 -41.20
CA MET A 323 22.89 -3.33 -40.97
C MET A 323 22.71 -4.55 -41.87
N GLU A 324 23.82 -5.08 -42.39
CA GLU A 324 23.81 -6.27 -43.25
C GLU A 324 24.78 -7.34 -42.72
N PRO A 325 24.34 -8.61 -42.53
CA PRO A 325 25.13 -9.67 -41.90
C PRO A 325 26.03 -10.41 -42.91
N THR A 326 26.88 -9.68 -43.63
CA THR A 326 27.59 -10.17 -44.83
C THR A 326 28.36 -11.48 -44.59
N PHE A 327 29.03 -11.62 -43.44
CA PHE A 327 29.81 -12.83 -43.14
C PHE A 327 28.93 -14.07 -42.98
N ILE A 328 27.74 -13.90 -42.40
CA ILE A 328 26.79 -15.00 -42.17
C ILE A 328 26.24 -15.46 -43.52
N VAL A 329 25.74 -14.53 -44.35
CA VAL A 329 25.17 -14.84 -45.67
C VAL A 329 26.19 -15.49 -46.62
N GLU A 330 27.43 -15.00 -46.64
CA GLU A 330 28.48 -15.56 -47.52
C GLU A 330 29.06 -16.90 -47.05
N THR A 331 29.09 -17.16 -45.74
CA THR A 331 29.90 -18.26 -45.16
C THR A 331 29.06 -19.33 -44.45
N MET A 332 27.94 -18.95 -43.84
CA MET A 332 27.06 -19.88 -43.12
C MET A 332 25.82 -20.17 -43.96
N ALA A 333 25.73 -21.39 -44.49
CA ALA A 333 24.54 -21.87 -45.18
C ALA A 333 23.39 -22.16 -44.19
N LEU A 334 22.88 -21.10 -43.57
CA LEU A 334 21.71 -21.13 -42.69
C LEU A 334 20.44 -21.30 -43.51
N GLN A 335 19.56 -22.19 -43.05
CA GLN A 335 18.13 -22.09 -43.36
C GLN A 335 17.56 -21.13 -42.31
N TRP A 336 17.13 -19.94 -42.72
CA TRP A 336 16.65 -18.95 -41.77
C TRP A 336 15.25 -19.34 -41.29
N THR A 337 14.98 -19.16 -40.00
CA THR A 337 13.65 -19.39 -39.43
C THR A 337 12.62 -18.39 -40.01
N SER A 338 13.12 -17.26 -40.50
CA SER A 338 12.33 -16.11 -40.95
C SER A 338 12.88 -15.54 -42.28
N GLU A 339 12.81 -16.34 -43.35
CA GLU A 339 13.12 -15.90 -44.73
C GLU A 339 12.09 -14.89 -45.27
N LEU A 340 10.87 -14.91 -44.72
CA LEU A 340 9.78 -13.98 -45.02
C LEU A 340 9.83 -12.70 -44.18
N THR A 341 9.06 -11.68 -44.54
CA THR A 341 8.94 -10.44 -43.75
C THR A 341 8.39 -10.70 -42.35
N PHE A 342 8.65 -9.78 -41.40
CA PHE A 342 8.12 -9.91 -40.04
C PHE A 342 6.59 -10.07 -40.04
N ALA A 343 5.88 -9.36 -40.93
CA ALA A 343 4.43 -9.43 -41.08
C ALA A 343 3.91 -10.84 -41.40
N GLU A 344 4.54 -11.51 -42.37
CA GLU A 344 4.19 -12.87 -42.80
C GLU A 344 4.50 -13.93 -41.73
N ASN A 345 5.50 -13.66 -40.87
CA ASN A 345 5.86 -14.54 -39.75
C ASN A 345 4.91 -14.43 -38.54
N VAL A 346 4.12 -13.36 -38.40
CA VAL A 346 3.23 -13.12 -37.23
C VAL A 346 2.33 -14.32 -36.89
N PRO A 347 1.63 -15.01 -37.83
CA PRO A 347 0.78 -16.16 -37.49
C PRO A 347 1.56 -17.32 -36.84
N SER A 348 2.78 -17.59 -37.31
CA SER A 348 3.68 -18.61 -36.76
C SER A 348 4.22 -18.21 -35.39
N LEU A 349 4.64 -16.95 -35.22
CA LEU A 349 5.06 -16.39 -33.93
C LEU A 349 3.92 -16.45 -32.91
N MET A 350 2.68 -16.13 -33.30
CA MET A 350 1.51 -16.26 -32.42
C MET A 350 1.20 -17.70 -32.02
N LYS A 351 1.44 -18.68 -32.91
CA LYS A 351 1.30 -20.11 -32.58
C LYS A 351 2.33 -20.52 -31.51
N GLN A 352 3.57 -20.03 -31.62
CA GLN A 352 4.62 -20.23 -30.60
C GLN A 352 4.26 -19.54 -29.27
N PHE A 353 3.88 -18.26 -29.32
CA PHE A 353 3.49 -17.44 -28.18
C PHE A 353 2.38 -18.09 -27.33
N LYS A 354 1.34 -18.64 -27.99
CA LYS A 354 0.26 -19.40 -27.32
C LYS A 354 0.78 -20.68 -26.67
N LYS A 355 1.59 -21.46 -27.39
CA LYS A 355 2.13 -22.74 -26.95
C LYS A 355 2.99 -22.61 -25.69
N GLU A 356 3.92 -21.67 -25.67
CA GLU A 356 4.87 -21.51 -24.57
C GLU A 356 4.24 -20.96 -23.28
N ARG A 357 3.15 -20.19 -23.42
CA ARG A 357 2.38 -19.63 -22.29
C ARG A 357 1.16 -20.48 -21.90
N ALA A 358 0.96 -21.63 -22.56
CA ALA A 358 -0.21 -22.51 -22.41
C ALA A 358 -1.57 -21.77 -22.52
N LEU A 359 -1.64 -20.75 -23.39
CA LEU A 359 -2.84 -19.94 -23.59
C LEU A 359 -3.87 -20.72 -24.42
N LYS A 360 -5.03 -20.99 -23.83
CA LYS A 360 -6.19 -21.60 -24.51
C LYS A 360 -7.42 -20.70 -24.31
N PRO A 361 -8.03 -20.16 -25.39
CA PRO A 361 -9.35 -19.54 -25.30
C PRO A 361 -10.40 -20.60 -24.99
N PHE A 362 -11.40 -20.27 -24.17
CA PHE A 362 -12.56 -21.12 -23.91
C PHE A 362 -13.81 -20.48 -24.51
N LYS A 363 -14.61 -21.30 -25.20
CA LYS A 363 -15.89 -20.90 -25.77
C LYS A 363 -17.02 -21.59 -25.03
N VAL A 364 -17.88 -20.83 -24.34
CA VAL A 364 -18.89 -21.36 -23.42
C VAL A 364 -20.28 -20.84 -23.79
N ILE A 365 -21.28 -21.72 -23.83
CA ILE A 365 -22.70 -21.35 -23.96
C ILE A 365 -23.42 -21.66 -22.64
N VAL A 366 -24.24 -20.73 -22.15
CA VAL A 366 -25.05 -20.94 -20.93
C VAL A 366 -26.54 -20.98 -21.30
N TYR A 367 -27.11 -22.19 -21.28
CA TYR A 367 -28.52 -22.50 -21.54
C TYR A 367 -29.29 -22.79 -20.22
N GLY A 368 -30.62 -22.72 -20.28
CA GLY A 368 -31.51 -23.00 -19.14
C GLY A 368 -32.71 -22.05 -19.06
N PRO A 369 -33.61 -22.24 -18.08
CA PRO A 369 -34.86 -21.50 -17.96
C PRO A 369 -34.66 -20.00 -17.62
N PRO A 370 -35.69 -19.15 -17.74
CA PRO A 370 -35.61 -17.74 -17.32
C PRO A 370 -35.30 -17.61 -15.83
N ILE A 371 -34.65 -16.49 -15.45
CA ILE A 371 -34.38 -16.06 -14.06
C ILE A 371 -33.47 -16.98 -13.21
N VAL A 372 -33.22 -18.25 -13.60
CA VAL A 372 -32.38 -19.21 -12.85
C VAL A 372 -31.04 -18.65 -12.39
N GLY A 373 -30.37 -17.85 -13.23
CA GLY A 373 -29.09 -17.20 -12.93
C GLY A 373 -28.07 -17.17 -14.07
N LYS A 374 -28.47 -17.47 -15.31
CA LYS A 374 -27.60 -17.51 -16.51
C LYS A 374 -26.62 -16.34 -16.56
N THR A 375 -27.11 -15.11 -16.63
CA THR A 375 -26.29 -13.89 -16.69
C THR A 375 -25.31 -13.73 -15.53
N THR A 376 -25.71 -14.11 -14.31
CA THR A 376 -24.83 -14.08 -13.12
C THR A 376 -23.70 -15.09 -13.28
N LEU A 377 -24.01 -16.31 -13.72
CA LEU A 377 -22.99 -17.34 -13.98
C LEU A 377 -22.07 -16.95 -15.15
N SER A 378 -22.64 -16.44 -16.25
CA SER A 378 -21.89 -15.99 -17.43
C SER A 378 -20.87 -14.92 -17.07
N LYS A 379 -21.28 -13.90 -16.29
CA LYS A 379 -20.36 -12.85 -15.79
C LYS A 379 -19.30 -13.39 -14.84
N LEU A 380 -19.67 -14.30 -13.92
CA LEU A 380 -18.72 -14.96 -13.01
C LEU A 380 -17.69 -15.84 -13.74
N ILE A 381 -18.05 -16.46 -14.87
CA ILE A 381 -17.10 -17.20 -15.72
C ILE A 381 -16.17 -16.22 -16.46
N CYS A 382 -16.72 -15.15 -17.04
CA CYS A 382 -15.94 -14.08 -17.68
C CYS A 382 -14.92 -13.46 -16.71
N GLU A 383 -15.34 -13.10 -15.49
CA GLU A 383 -14.46 -12.55 -14.45
C GLU A 383 -13.39 -13.55 -13.98
N ALA A 384 -13.73 -14.84 -13.86
CA ALA A 384 -12.82 -15.89 -13.38
C ALA A 384 -11.81 -16.39 -14.44
N TYR A 385 -12.15 -16.34 -15.73
CA TYR A 385 -11.30 -16.83 -16.82
C TYR A 385 -10.76 -15.74 -17.75
N GLY A 386 -11.29 -14.51 -17.69
CA GLY A 386 -10.92 -13.40 -18.58
C GLY A 386 -11.58 -13.47 -19.96
N LEU A 387 -12.73 -14.12 -20.08
CA LEU A 387 -13.45 -14.32 -21.35
C LEU A 387 -14.36 -13.13 -21.68
N VAL A 388 -14.62 -12.89 -22.97
CA VAL A 388 -15.57 -11.87 -23.43
C VAL A 388 -17.01 -12.29 -23.10
N TYR A 389 -17.75 -11.44 -22.39
CA TYR A 389 -19.19 -11.62 -22.19
C TYR A 389 -19.94 -11.18 -23.46
N ILE A 390 -20.83 -12.02 -23.98
CA ILE A 390 -21.65 -11.73 -25.17
C ILE A 390 -23.10 -12.05 -24.85
N SER A 391 -24.00 -11.09 -25.09
CA SER A 391 -25.45 -11.25 -24.93
C SER A 391 -26.18 -10.79 -26.19
N PRO A 392 -27.21 -11.51 -26.66
CA PRO A 392 -28.04 -11.06 -27.79
C PRO A 392 -28.77 -9.74 -27.49
N GLU A 393 -28.97 -9.38 -26.21
CA GLU A 393 -29.63 -8.12 -25.84
C GLU A 393 -28.70 -6.90 -25.95
N THR A 394 -27.38 -7.07 -25.81
CA THR A 394 -26.41 -5.95 -25.78
C THR A 394 -25.53 -5.89 -27.02
N VAL A 395 -25.37 -6.98 -27.79
CA VAL A 395 -24.40 -7.07 -28.89
C VAL A 395 -24.49 -5.93 -29.92
N ALA A 396 -25.69 -5.42 -30.18
CA ALA A 396 -25.90 -4.29 -31.08
C ALA A 396 -25.37 -2.96 -30.52
N ASP A 397 -25.59 -2.71 -29.23
CA ASP A 397 -25.07 -1.54 -28.51
C ASP A 397 -23.54 -1.66 -28.32
N ASP A 398 -23.05 -2.85 -27.98
CA ASP A 398 -21.62 -3.16 -27.82
C ASP A 398 -20.84 -2.91 -29.13
N ILE A 399 -21.41 -3.30 -30.28
CA ILE A 399 -20.83 -3.03 -31.61
C ILE A 399 -20.98 -1.54 -31.98
N ALA A 400 -22.10 -0.89 -31.64
CA ALA A 400 -22.28 0.53 -31.89
C ALA A 400 -21.28 1.40 -31.11
N GLU A 401 -20.96 1.04 -29.86
CA GLU A 401 -19.93 1.73 -29.06
C GLU A 401 -18.53 1.57 -29.68
N ASP A 402 -18.14 0.34 -30.04
CA ASP A 402 -16.83 0.07 -30.66
C ASP A 402 -16.68 0.81 -32.00
N LEU A 403 -17.70 0.74 -32.86
CA LEU A 403 -17.68 1.44 -34.15
C LEU A 403 -17.67 2.96 -33.97
N ALA A 404 -18.46 3.53 -33.05
CA ALA A 404 -18.44 4.96 -32.77
C ALA A 404 -17.05 5.40 -32.29
N TRP A 405 -16.46 4.66 -31.36
CA TRP A 405 -15.14 4.96 -30.84
C TRP A 405 -14.07 4.90 -31.95
N ARG A 406 -14.09 3.89 -32.82
CA ARG A 406 -13.17 3.79 -33.96
C ARG A 406 -13.34 4.95 -34.96
N VAL A 407 -14.59 5.33 -35.27
CA VAL A 407 -14.91 6.48 -36.14
C VAL A 407 -14.31 7.78 -35.61
N ASP A 408 -14.44 8.06 -34.31
CA ASP A 408 -13.92 9.27 -33.69
C ASP A 408 -12.37 9.32 -33.60
N HIS A 409 -11.69 8.18 -33.69
CA HIS A 409 -10.25 8.07 -33.40
C HIS A 409 -9.36 7.75 -34.61
N TRP A 410 -9.91 7.38 -35.78
CA TRP A 410 -9.12 7.15 -37.01
C TRP A 410 -8.26 8.37 -37.39
N GLU A 411 -8.84 9.58 -37.38
CA GLU A 411 -8.14 10.81 -37.76
C GLU A 411 -7.02 11.23 -36.78
N VAL A 412 -7.02 10.67 -35.56
CA VAL A 412 -6.06 11.01 -34.49
C VAL A 412 -4.84 10.08 -34.50
N GLY A 413 -4.95 8.88 -35.08
CA GLY A 413 -3.99 7.78 -34.93
C GLY A 413 -2.59 8.05 -35.51
N GLU A 414 -2.50 8.61 -36.72
CA GLU A 414 -1.22 8.60 -37.45
C GLU A 414 -0.34 9.85 -37.28
N THR A 415 -0.88 11.06 -37.07
CA THR A 415 -0.08 12.30 -37.17
C THR A 415 -0.33 13.42 -36.14
N ALA A 416 -1.41 13.38 -35.34
CA ALA A 416 -1.90 14.57 -34.63
C ALA A 416 -0.98 15.16 -33.53
N ALA A 417 -0.04 14.38 -32.97
CA ALA A 417 0.74 14.78 -31.78
C ALA A 417 2.05 15.54 -32.06
N LEU A 418 2.50 15.66 -33.33
CA LEU A 418 3.86 16.16 -33.67
C LEU A 418 3.84 17.35 -34.67
N ALA A 419 3.28 18.48 -34.24
CA ALA A 419 3.40 19.81 -34.85
C ALA A 419 4.53 20.61 -34.14
N LEU A 420 5.33 21.53 -34.71
CA LEU A 420 5.50 22.21 -36.02
C LEU A 420 7.00 22.74 -36.02
N PRO A 421 7.59 23.43 -37.04
CA PRO A 421 7.02 24.08 -38.23
C PRO A 421 7.75 23.81 -39.57
N THR A 422 7.30 24.51 -40.62
CA THR A 422 7.88 24.58 -41.97
C THR A 422 9.35 25.01 -42.02
N THR A 423 10.22 24.18 -42.60
CA THR A 423 11.32 24.61 -43.50
C THR A 423 11.75 23.44 -44.40
N GLU A 424 12.02 23.77 -45.66
CA GLU A 424 12.47 22.93 -46.76
C GLU A 424 13.46 21.80 -46.41
N GLN A 425 13.04 20.54 -46.58
CA GLN A 425 13.76 19.56 -47.39
C GLN A 425 12.84 18.37 -47.71
N GLU A 426 12.76 18.03 -49.00
CA GLU A 426 12.16 16.79 -49.50
C GLU A 426 13.14 15.66 -49.23
N ASP A 427 12.68 14.59 -48.60
CA ASP A 427 13.17 13.23 -48.80
C ASP A 427 11.93 12.33 -48.76
N GLY A 428 11.84 11.39 -49.71
CA GLY A 428 10.59 10.70 -50.06
C GLY A 428 10.03 9.87 -48.91
N MET A 429 8.77 10.11 -48.55
CA MET A 429 7.98 9.17 -47.78
C MET A 429 7.36 8.19 -48.79
N ASP A 430 8.00 7.04 -49.00
CA ASP A 430 7.37 5.91 -49.68
C ASP A 430 6.30 5.34 -48.73
N ASP A 431 5.08 5.90 -48.84
CA ASP A 431 3.88 5.39 -48.18
C ASP A 431 3.37 4.16 -48.97
N ASP A 432 4.07 3.03 -48.81
CA ASP A 432 3.69 1.69 -49.32
C ASP A 432 2.54 1.02 -48.52
N ASP A 433 1.82 1.76 -47.68
CA ASP A 433 0.53 1.30 -47.12
C ASP A 433 -0.56 1.55 -48.19
N ASP A 434 -1.06 0.50 -48.85
CA ASP A 434 -2.12 0.60 -49.87
C ASP A 434 -3.37 1.30 -49.31
N PRO A 435 -3.72 2.53 -49.77
CA PRO A 435 -4.80 3.30 -49.16
C PRO A 435 -6.20 2.71 -49.41
N GLY A 436 -6.35 1.86 -50.43
CA GLY A 436 -7.66 1.42 -50.93
C GLY A 436 -8.45 0.55 -49.96
N GLU A 437 -7.79 -0.38 -49.25
CA GLU A 437 -8.48 -1.31 -48.34
C GLU A 437 -8.93 -0.61 -47.03
N GLU A 438 -8.13 0.30 -46.49
CA GLU A 438 -8.46 0.97 -45.22
C GLU A 438 -9.60 1.99 -45.39
N GLU A 439 -9.68 2.72 -46.50
CA GLU A 439 -10.81 3.63 -46.77
C GLU A 439 -12.15 2.87 -46.89
N GLY A 440 -12.17 1.73 -47.62
CA GLY A 440 -13.36 0.90 -47.77
C GLY A 440 -13.83 0.27 -46.45
N ALA A 441 -12.90 -0.19 -45.61
CA ALA A 441 -13.22 -0.71 -44.28
C ALA A 441 -13.78 0.37 -43.34
N GLN A 442 -13.25 1.60 -43.41
CA GLN A 442 -13.75 2.75 -42.66
C GLN A 442 -15.15 3.18 -43.13
N GLU A 443 -15.43 3.19 -44.44
CA GLU A 443 -16.74 3.57 -44.96
C GLU A 443 -17.82 2.55 -44.54
N ASN A 444 -17.55 1.24 -44.67
CA ASN A 444 -18.44 0.18 -44.22
C ASN A 444 -18.72 0.26 -42.69
N ALA A 445 -17.71 0.59 -41.89
CA ALA A 445 -17.88 0.82 -40.45
C ALA A 445 -18.81 2.03 -40.16
N LYS A 446 -18.62 3.15 -40.88
CA LYS A 446 -19.47 4.35 -40.76
C LYS A 446 -20.92 4.06 -41.18
N GLN A 447 -21.14 3.26 -42.22
CA GLN A 447 -22.48 2.84 -42.66
C GLN A 447 -23.16 1.92 -41.63
N THR A 448 -22.43 0.94 -41.09
CA THR A 448 -22.95 0.02 -40.05
C THR A 448 -23.33 0.78 -38.77
N LEU A 449 -22.51 1.74 -38.36
CA LEU A 449 -22.79 2.61 -37.21
C LEU A 449 -24.06 3.45 -37.42
N ALA A 450 -24.23 4.05 -38.61
CA ALA A 450 -25.43 4.83 -38.93
C ALA A 450 -26.71 3.97 -38.93
N ILE A 451 -26.61 2.69 -39.32
CA ILE A 451 -27.71 1.73 -39.22
C ILE A 451 -28.09 1.46 -37.77
N LEU A 452 -27.12 1.19 -36.90
CA LEU A 452 -27.36 0.93 -35.47
C LEU A 452 -27.94 2.16 -34.75
N GLN A 453 -27.38 3.34 -35.00
CA GLN A 453 -27.86 4.61 -34.44
C GLN A 453 -29.24 5.05 -34.94
N SER A 454 -29.78 4.43 -35.99
CA SER A 454 -31.13 4.74 -36.51
C SER A 454 -32.27 4.34 -35.56
N GLY A 455 -31.99 3.49 -34.55
CA GLY A 455 -33.00 3.00 -33.59
C GLY A 455 -34.03 2.06 -34.22
N ARG A 456 -33.73 1.46 -35.39
CA ARG A 456 -34.59 0.45 -36.02
C ARG A 456 -34.68 -0.80 -35.13
N PRO A 457 -35.86 -1.44 -34.99
CA PRO A 457 -35.94 -2.74 -34.35
C PRO A 457 -35.19 -3.77 -35.21
N LEU A 458 -34.24 -4.48 -34.61
CA LEU A 458 -33.45 -5.50 -35.28
C LEU A 458 -34.26 -6.80 -35.44
N THR A 459 -34.02 -7.52 -36.52
CA THR A 459 -34.55 -8.88 -36.73
C THR A 459 -33.68 -9.92 -36.02
N ASP A 460 -34.20 -11.13 -35.82
CA ASP A 460 -33.39 -12.26 -35.31
C ASP A 460 -32.17 -12.52 -36.22
N ASP A 461 -32.32 -12.35 -37.54
CA ASP A 461 -31.23 -12.51 -38.52
C ASP A 461 -30.16 -11.41 -38.39
N ASP A 462 -30.56 -10.15 -38.18
CA ASP A 462 -29.64 -9.04 -37.87
C ASP A 462 -28.83 -9.35 -36.60
N ILE A 463 -29.51 -9.80 -35.53
CA ILE A 463 -28.89 -10.13 -34.24
C ILE A 463 -27.92 -11.31 -34.41
N ILE A 464 -28.28 -12.34 -35.18
CA ILE A 464 -27.38 -13.48 -35.47
C ILE A 464 -26.16 -13.03 -36.28
N GLY A 465 -26.33 -12.11 -37.24
CA GLY A 465 -25.22 -11.48 -37.96
C GLY A 465 -24.25 -10.76 -37.03
N TYR A 466 -24.76 -9.90 -36.14
CA TYR A 466 -23.96 -9.20 -35.13
C TYR A 466 -23.31 -10.14 -34.12
N LEU A 467 -23.98 -11.22 -33.70
CA LEU A 467 -23.39 -12.27 -32.87
C LEU A 467 -22.24 -12.97 -33.60
N ARG A 468 -22.40 -13.38 -34.86
CA ARG A 468 -21.30 -14.00 -35.65
C ARG A 468 -20.11 -13.04 -35.76
N GLN A 469 -20.36 -11.75 -36.00
CA GLN A 469 -19.32 -10.71 -36.03
C GLN A 469 -18.59 -10.58 -34.68
N ARG A 470 -19.32 -10.54 -33.55
CA ARG A 470 -18.72 -10.41 -32.21
C ARG A 470 -17.98 -11.69 -31.77
N LEU A 471 -18.47 -12.88 -32.12
CA LEU A 471 -17.84 -14.17 -31.81
C LEU A 471 -16.55 -14.41 -32.64
N LEU A 472 -16.46 -13.83 -33.84
CA LEU A 472 -15.28 -13.89 -34.72
C LEU A 472 -14.31 -12.71 -34.56
N CYS A 473 -14.62 -11.72 -33.73
CA CYS A 473 -13.71 -10.60 -33.50
C CYS A 473 -12.40 -11.07 -32.84
N ARG A 474 -11.30 -10.34 -33.07
CA ARG A 474 -9.96 -10.71 -32.56
C ARG A 474 -9.94 -10.92 -31.04
N GLU A 475 -10.68 -10.07 -30.31
CA GLU A 475 -10.82 -10.18 -28.85
C GLU A 475 -11.43 -11.51 -28.42
N ALA A 476 -12.54 -11.90 -29.04
CA ALA A 476 -13.26 -13.14 -28.76
C ALA A 476 -12.46 -14.39 -29.19
N LEU A 477 -11.68 -14.30 -30.28
CA LEU A 477 -10.79 -15.37 -30.75
C LEU A 477 -9.53 -15.54 -29.87
N ASN A 478 -9.03 -14.45 -29.27
CA ASN A 478 -7.85 -14.48 -28.41
C ASN A 478 -8.19 -14.89 -26.98
N LYS A 479 -9.19 -14.24 -26.37
CA LYS A 479 -9.59 -14.47 -24.97
C LYS A 479 -10.51 -15.68 -24.83
N GLY A 480 -11.34 -15.98 -25.83
CA GLY A 480 -12.52 -16.82 -25.68
C GLY A 480 -13.73 -16.00 -25.20
N TRP A 481 -14.91 -16.63 -25.16
CA TRP A 481 -16.18 -15.95 -24.94
C TRP A 481 -17.19 -16.80 -24.17
N VAL A 482 -18.16 -16.12 -23.54
CA VAL A 482 -19.34 -16.73 -22.92
C VAL A 482 -20.58 -16.11 -23.56
N LEU A 483 -21.41 -16.95 -24.18
CA LEU A 483 -22.67 -16.56 -24.80
C LEU A 483 -23.83 -16.82 -23.83
N ASP A 484 -24.51 -15.74 -23.43
CA ASP A 484 -25.51 -15.74 -22.37
C ASP A 484 -26.93 -15.99 -22.92
N GLY A 485 -27.50 -17.17 -22.64
CA GLY A 485 -28.91 -17.47 -22.91
C GLY A 485 -29.30 -17.65 -24.38
N PHE A 486 -28.34 -17.80 -25.30
CA PHE A 486 -28.54 -18.00 -26.73
C PHE A 486 -27.62 -19.13 -27.25
N PRO A 487 -28.00 -19.92 -28.26
CA PRO A 487 -29.31 -19.99 -28.94
C PRO A 487 -30.41 -20.63 -28.08
N THR A 488 -31.68 -20.38 -28.44
CA THR A 488 -32.86 -20.89 -27.72
C THR A 488 -33.70 -21.91 -28.51
N SER A 489 -33.39 -22.10 -29.80
CA SER A 489 -34.12 -23.01 -30.70
C SER A 489 -33.17 -23.64 -31.72
N LEU A 490 -33.55 -24.82 -32.25
CA LEU A 490 -32.74 -25.50 -33.28
C LEU A 490 -32.49 -24.61 -34.51
N THR A 491 -33.49 -23.83 -34.94
CA THR A 491 -33.34 -22.91 -36.08
C THR A 491 -32.30 -21.82 -35.82
N GLN A 492 -32.18 -21.33 -34.58
CA GLN A 492 -31.11 -20.40 -34.19
C GLN A 492 -29.75 -21.11 -34.07
N CYS A 493 -29.71 -22.38 -33.67
CA CYS A 493 -28.49 -23.19 -33.72
C CYS A 493 -27.99 -23.33 -35.16
N GLY A 494 -28.88 -23.66 -36.11
CA GLY A 494 -28.56 -23.73 -37.54
C GLY A 494 -28.09 -22.39 -38.11
N ALA A 495 -28.83 -21.30 -37.89
CA ALA A 495 -28.44 -19.98 -38.39
C ALA A 495 -27.11 -19.45 -37.79
N LEU A 496 -26.73 -19.86 -36.58
CA LEU A 496 -25.49 -19.43 -35.92
C LEU A 496 -24.29 -20.37 -36.20
N PHE A 497 -24.52 -21.68 -36.29
CA PHE A 497 -23.47 -22.72 -36.33
C PHE A 497 -23.51 -23.65 -37.55
N GLU A 498 -24.58 -23.65 -38.34
CA GLU A 498 -24.60 -24.29 -39.66
C GLU A 498 -24.26 -23.28 -40.78
N LYS A 499 -24.24 -23.80 -42.01
CA LYS A 499 -23.81 -23.11 -43.22
C LYS A 499 -24.82 -22.03 -43.60
N GLY A 500 -24.35 -20.80 -43.79
CA GLY A 500 -25.09 -19.79 -44.55
C GLY A 500 -24.95 -20.11 -46.04
N ASP A 501 -26.06 -20.21 -46.76
CA ASP A 501 -26.03 -20.24 -48.22
C ASP A 501 -25.85 -18.80 -48.73
N GLU A 502 -24.62 -18.42 -49.05
CA GLU A 502 -24.33 -17.16 -49.72
C GLU A 502 -24.81 -17.21 -51.18
N GLN A 503 -25.86 -16.42 -51.47
CA GLN A 503 -26.25 -16.10 -52.84
C GLN A 503 -25.39 -14.96 -53.37
N ASP A 504 -24.77 -15.23 -54.52
CA ASP A 504 -24.49 -14.29 -55.60
C ASP A 504 -23.70 -13.01 -55.28
N SER A 505 -22.36 -13.12 -55.36
CA SER A 505 -21.55 -12.12 -56.08
C SER A 505 -20.56 -12.82 -57.01
N ASP A 506 -21.06 -13.15 -58.20
CA ASP A 506 -20.32 -13.63 -59.37
C ASP A 506 -19.46 -12.50 -59.96
N ASP A 507 -18.13 -12.65 -60.01
CA ASP A 507 -17.25 -12.03 -61.01
C ASP A 507 -15.77 -12.48 -60.87
N GLY A 508 -15.29 -13.29 -61.83
CA GLY A 508 -14.01 -13.01 -62.51
C GLY A 508 -12.68 -13.65 -62.03
N GLU A 509 -12.30 -14.74 -62.71
CA GLU A 509 -10.92 -15.12 -63.11
C GLU A 509 -9.88 -15.53 -62.05
N GLU A 510 -9.79 -16.86 -61.80
CA GLU A 510 -8.59 -17.54 -61.24
C GLU A 510 -7.43 -17.59 -62.27
N PRO A 511 -6.17 -17.37 -61.84
CA PRO A 511 -4.97 -17.89 -62.50
C PRO A 511 -4.49 -19.21 -61.86
N GLU A 512 -4.15 -20.20 -62.68
CA GLU A 512 -3.72 -21.54 -62.26
C GLU A 512 -2.28 -21.59 -61.70
N GLU A 513 -2.06 -22.09 -60.47
CA GLU A 513 -0.85 -22.84 -60.07
C GLU A 513 -1.18 -23.96 -59.04
N GLU A 514 -0.66 -25.18 -59.27
CA GLU A 514 -0.79 -26.37 -58.40
C GLU A 514 0.37 -26.43 -57.34
N PRO A 515 0.35 -27.37 -56.36
CA PRO A 515 -0.75 -27.79 -55.49
C PRO A 515 -0.32 -27.81 -54.01
N PHE A 516 -1.08 -27.14 -53.13
CA PHE A 516 -1.05 -27.42 -51.69
C PHE A 516 -2.46 -27.77 -51.23
N ASP A 517 -2.67 -29.00 -50.75
CA ASP A 517 -3.96 -29.49 -50.26
C ASP A 517 -4.43 -28.68 -49.02
N GLU A 518 -5.22 -27.62 -49.15
CA GLU A 518 -5.99 -27.07 -48.00
C GLU A 518 -7.26 -26.22 -48.32
N ASP A 519 -7.71 -26.06 -49.58
CA ASP A 519 -8.89 -25.21 -49.90
C ASP A 519 -10.27 -25.80 -49.54
N VAL A 520 -10.33 -27.01 -48.98
CA VAL A 520 -11.53 -27.52 -48.28
C VAL A 520 -11.57 -27.03 -46.82
N ASP A 521 -10.46 -26.55 -46.27
CA ASP A 521 -10.31 -26.26 -44.85
C ASP A 521 -10.64 -24.81 -44.45
N LEU A 522 -10.72 -23.84 -45.39
CA LEU A 522 -11.07 -22.45 -45.02
C LEU A 522 -12.44 -22.35 -44.34
N TYR A 523 -13.46 -23.02 -44.91
CA TYR A 523 -14.81 -23.10 -44.33
C TYR A 523 -14.87 -23.98 -43.07
N SER A 524 -14.13 -25.09 -43.07
CA SER A 524 -14.01 -25.98 -41.90
C SER A 524 -13.41 -25.22 -40.69
N ASN A 525 -12.44 -24.34 -40.95
CA ASN A 525 -11.76 -23.53 -39.96
C ASN A 525 -12.65 -22.42 -39.37
N VAL A 526 -13.60 -21.85 -40.11
CA VAL A 526 -14.54 -20.86 -39.56
C VAL A 526 -15.55 -21.52 -38.62
N LEU A 527 -16.10 -22.68 -38.99
CA LEU A 527 -17.01 -23.43 -38.11
C LEU A 527 -16.29 -23.94 -36.85
N LYS A 528 -15.06 -24.48 -36.97
CA LYS A 528 -14.19 -24.81 -35.82
C LYS A 528 -13.92 -23.60 -34.90
N LYS A 529 -13.82 -22.38 -35.45
CA LYS A 529 -13.67 -21.14 -34.66
C LYS A 529 -14.95 -20.81 -33.87
N LEU A 530 -16.12 -20.94 -34.49
CA LEU A 530 -17.43 -20.62 -33.89
C LEU A 530 -17.97 -21.64 -32.88
N LEU A 531 -17.71 -22.95 -33.05
CA LEU A 531 -18.30 -23.97 -32.16
C LEU A 531 -17.85 -23.84 -30.69
N PRO A 532 -18.73 -24.04 -29.69
CA PRO A 532 -18.36 -23.96 -28.28
C PRO A 532 -17.45 -25.13 -27.84
N ASP A 533 -16.57 -24.90 -26.87
CA ASP A 533 -15.84 -25.98 -26.17
C ASP A 533 -16.72 -26.64 -25.09
N ILE A 534 -17.65 -25.88 -24.49
CA ILE A 534 -18.50 -26.31 -23.38
C ILE A 534 -19.90 -25.69 -23.52
N VAL A 535 -20.94 -26.53 -23.42
CA VAL A 535 -22.33 -26.10 -23.26
C VAL A 535 -22.75 -26.39 -21.83
N VAL A 536 -23.29 -25.40 -21.11
CA VAL A 536 -23.75 -25.52 -19.73
C VAL A 536 -25.27 -25.40 -19.70
N SER A 537 -25.96 -26.41 -19.17
CA SER A 537 -27.42 -26.40 -19.00
C SER A 537 -27.78 -26.26 -17.53
N LEU A 538 -28.45 -25.16 -17.16
CA LEU A 538 -28.93 -24.94 -15.80
C LEU A 538 -30.34 -25.53 -15.62
N GLU A 539 -30.50 -26.45 -14.67
CA GLU A 539 -31.81 -27.01 -14.30
C GLU A 539 -32.32 -26.39 -13.00
N ALA A 540 -33.57 -25.94 -12.98
CA ALA A 540 -34.24 -25.50 -11.76
C ALA A 540 -35.72 -25.94 -11.77
N THR A 541 -36.32 -26.06 -10.58
CA THR A 541 -37.77 -26.29 -10.44
C THR A 541 -38.56 -25.00 -10.67
N ASP A 542 -39.81 -25.13 -11.08
CA ASP A 542 -40.67 -23.97 -11.33
C ASP A 542 -40.96 -23.19 -10.04
N ASP A 543 -41.07 -23.89 -8.89
CA ASP A 543 -41.18 -23.28 -7.55
C ASP A 543 -39.99 -22.36 -7.24
N PHE A 544 -38.75 -22.80 -7.51
CA PHE A 544 -37.54 -22.01 -7.27
C PHE A 544 -37.51 -20.73 -8.12
N ILE A 545 -37.98 -20.81 -9.36
CA ILE A 545 -38.03 -19.65 -10.27
C ILE A 545 -39.09 -18.65 -9.81
N CYS A 546 -40.27 -19.13 -9.39
CA CYS A 546 -41.35 -18.29 -8.84
C CYS A 546 -40.89 -17.58 -7.55
N GLU A 547 -40.31 -18.31 -6.60
CA GLU A 547 -39.76 -17.72 -5.37
C GLU A 547 -38.64 -16.70 -5.63
N LYS A 548 -37.80 -16.94 -6.65
CA LYS A 548 -36.74 -16.00 -7.03
C LYS A 548 -37.27 -14.72 -7.67
N ALA A 549 -38.39 -14.79 -8.42
CA ALA A 549 -39.07 -13.61 -8.95
C ALA A 549 -39.68 -12.76 -7.82
N MET A 550 -40.34 -13.39 -6.84
CA MET A 550 -40.99 -12.70 -5.71
C MET A 550 -40.04 -11.95 -4.74
N ARG A 551 -38.72 -12.18 -4.81
CA ARG A 551 -37.72 -11.61 -3.87
C ARG A 551 -36.91 -10.45 -4.46
N GLN A 552 -37.18 -10.01 -5.69
CA GLN A 552 -36.47 -8.87 -6.30
C GLN A 552 -37.09 -7.52 -5.91
N PRO A 553 -36.30 -6.42 -5.85
CA PRO A 553 -36.82 -5.10 -5.49
C PRO A 553 -37.77 -4.53 -6.56
N GLU A 554 -38.84 -3.87 -6.11
CA GLU A 554 -39.84 -3.22 -6.97
C GLU A 554 -39.20 -2.12 -7.83
N GLY A 555 -39.22 -2.27 -9.16
CA GLY A 555 -38.75 -1.22 -10.08
C GLY A 555 -38.47 -1.63 -11.54
N ASP A 556 -38.24 -2.92 -11.83
CA ASP A 556 -37.96 -3.38 -13.20
C ASP A 556 -39.20 -4.03 -13.86
N SER A 557 -39.78 -3.34 -14.85
CA SER A 557 -40.93 -3.83 -15.63
C SER A 557 -40.64 -5.07 -16.48
N ARG A 558 -39.40 -5.57 -16.53
CA ARG A 558 -39.06 -6.86 -17.17
C ARG A 558 -39.40 -8.07 -16.29
N LEU A 559 -39.79 -7.86 -15.03
CA LEU A 559 -39.96 -8.89 -14.00
C LEU A 559 -41.41 -9.08 -13.50
N ASP A 560 -42.42 -8.58 -14.23
CA ASP A 560 -43.83 -8.85 -13.91
C ASP A 560 -44.12 -10.36 -13.83
N GLU A 561 -44.83 -10.80 -12.79
CA GLU A 561 -45.10 -12.22 -12.49
C GLU A 561 -45.73 -12.95 -13.68
N GLU A 562 -46.70 -12.32 -14.36
CA GLU A 562 -47.34 -12.85 -15.57
C GLU A 562 -46.35 -13.03 -16.75
N ALA A 563 -45.40 -12.10 -16.91
CA ALA A 563 -44.40 -12.16 -17.98
C ALA A 563 -43.34 -13.25 -17.72
N VAL A 564 -42.97 -13.45 -16.44
CA VAL A 564 -42.05 -14.52 -16.01
C VAL A 564 -42.69 -15.90 -16.22
N LEU A 565 -43.92 -16.08 -15.75
CA LEU A 565 -44.66 -17.35 -15.91
C LEU A 565 -44.91 -17.67 -17.38
N LYS A 566 -45.23 -16.66 -18.20
CA LYS A 566 -45.36 -16.83 -19.66
C LYS A 566 -44.06 -17.34 -20.28
N ARG A 567 -42.93 -16.63 -20.08
CA ARG A 567 -41.61 -17.04 -20.60
C ARG A 567 -41.17 -18.43 -20.12
N LEU A 568 -41.48 -18.78 -18.88
CA LEU A 568 -41.20 -20.12 -18.33
C LEU A 568 -42.04 -21.19 -19.03
N SER A 569 -43.34 -20.94 -19.25
CA SER A 569 -44.22 -21.87 -19.95
C SER A 569 -43.82 -22.07 -21.43
N GLU A 570 -43.39 -21.00 -22.10
CA GLU A 570 -42.88 -21.03 -23.48
C GLU A 570 -41.57 -21.84 -23.56
N PHE A 571 -40.64 -21.61 -22.63
CA PHE A 571 -39.40 -22.39 -22.51
C PHE A 571 -39.70 -23.90 -22.33
N ARG A 572 -40.51 -24.27 -21.33
CA ARG A 572 -40.86 -25.67 -21.06
C ARG A 572 -41.59 -26.34 -22.23
N ALA A 573 -42.43 -25.61 -22.97
CA ALA A 573 -43.13 -26.13 -24.15
C ALA A 573 -42.24 -26.30 -25.40
N GLY A 574 -41.10 -25.60 -25.46
CA GLY A 574 -40.04 -25.84 -26.43
C GLY A 574 -39.16 -27.03 -26.04
N ASP A 575 -38.72 -27.07 -24.79
CA ASP A 575 -37.80 -28.06 -24.20
C ASP A 575 -38.45 -29.47 -24.10
N ALA A 576 -39.78 -29.56 -24.08
CA ALA A 576 -40.54 -30.82 -24.06
C ALA A 576 -40.72 -31.50 -25.44
N ARG A 577 -40.08 -30.98 -26.50
CA ARG A 577 -40.01 -31.62 -27.82
C ARG A 577 -38.67 -32.35 -27.93
N ASP A 578 -38.60 -33.43 -28.71
CA ASP A 578 -37.36 -34.18 -28.98
C ASP A 578 -36.29 -33.39 -29.79
N VAL A 579 -36.43 -32.06 -29.87
CA VAL A 579 -35.72 -31.14 -30.77
C VAL A 579 -35.27 -29.90 -29.98
N THR A 580 -34.38 -30.10 -29.02
CA THR A 580 -33.82 -29.05 -28.16
C THR A 580 -32.47 -28.55 -28.68
N PRO A 581 -32.02 -27.33 -28.30
CA PRO A 581 -30.65 -26.87 -28.58
C PRO A 581 -29.57 -27.79 -28.02
N LEU A 582 -29.86 -28.54 -26.94
CA LEU A 582 -28.92 -29.48 -26.32
C LEU A 582 -28.66 -30.68 -27.24
N ASN A 583 -29.71 -31.23 -27.86
CA ASN A 583 -29.59 -32.35 -28.79
C ASN A 583 -28.70 -32.02 -29.99
N PHE A 584 -28.75 -30.77 -30.49
CA PHE A 584 -27.88 -30.28 -31.58
C PHE A 584 -26.39 -30.34 -31.20
N PHE A 585 -26.03 -29.98 -29.96
CA PHE A 585 -24.64 -30.06 -29.51
C PHE A 585 -24.20 -31.49 -29.21
N ASP A 586 -25.11 -32.36 -28.73
CA ASP A 586 -24.84 -33.80 -28.61
C ASP A 586 -24.62 -34.48 -29.97
N GLU A 587 -25.33 -34.09 -31.03
CA GLU A 587 -25.10 -34.56 -32.41
C GLU A 587 -23.73 -34.11 -32.98
N LEU A 588 -23.11 -33.09 -32.39
CA LEU A 588 -21.77 -32.58 -32.73
C LEU A 588 -20.67 -33.09 -31.78
N ASP A 589 -20.94 -34.15 -31.00
CA ASP A 589 -20.06 -34.72 -29.95
C ASP A 589 -19.71 -33.73 -28.79
N ILE A 590 -20.49 -32.65 -28.61
CA ILE A 590 -20.31 -31.64 -27.54
C ILE A 590 -21.34 -31.86 -26.43
N HIS A 591 -21.07 -32.85 -25.57
CA HIS A 591 -21.98 -33.22 -24.47
C HIS A 591 -22.23 -32.08 -23.46
N PRO A 592 -23.48 -31.64 -23.25
CA PRO A 592 -23.81 -30.58 -22.30
C PRO A 592 -23.53 -30.93 -20.83
N LEU A 593 -22.98 -29.96 -20.09
CA LEU A 593 -22.81 -30.03 -18.64
C LEU A 593 -24.11 -29.62 -17.94
N ILE A 594 -24.87 -30.59 -17.44
CA ILE A 594 -26.10 -30.36 -16.68
C ILE A 594 -25.74 -29.98 -15.24
N VAL A 595 -26.22 -28.81 -14.79
CA VAL A 595 -25.96 -28.25 -13.46
C VAL A 595 -27.29 -27.94 -12.75
N PRO A 596 -27.67 -28.70 -11.71
CA PRO A 596 -28.91 -28.47 -10.97
C PRO A 596 -28.78 -27.33 -9.96
N VAL A 597 -29.65 -26.33 -10.06
CA VAL A 597 -29.80 -25.20 -9.14
C VAL A 597 -31.03 -25.46 -8.26
N LYS A 598 -30.81 -25.84 -7.00
CA LYS A 598 -31.87 -26.35 -6.11
C LYS A 598 -32.01 -25.60 -4.78
N GLU A 599 -31.04 -24.79 -4.36
CA GLU A 599 -30.99 -24.20 -3.02
C GLU A 599 -30.95 -22.66 -3.03
N HIS A 600 -31.50 -22.02 -2.00
CA HIS A 600 -31.45 -20.55 -1.84
C HIS A 600 -30.07 -20.03 -1.42
N SER A 601 -29.18 -20.89 -0.95
CA SER A 601 -27.74 -20.61 -0.76
C SER A 601 -27.06 -20.20 -2.07
N ASP A 602 -27.56 -20.71 -3.20
CA ASP A 602 -26.93 -20.60 -4.52
C ASP A 602 -27.35 -19.38 -5.35
N TYR A 603 -28.02 -18.37 -4.79
CA TYR A 603 -28.34 -17.15 -5.55
C TYR A 603 -27.10 -16.45 -6.14
N ALA A 604 -25.92 -16.64 -5.53
CA ALA A 604 -24.64 -16.16 -6.03
C ALA A 604 -23.98 -17.08 -7.09
N MET A 605 -24.65 -18.15 -7.54
CA MET A 605 -24.21 -19.13 -8.56
C MET A 605 -22.84 -19.79 -8.30
N LYS A 606 -22.33 -19.79 -7.06
CA LYS A 606 -20.97 -20.25 -6.73
C LYS A 606 -20.76 -21.76 -6.94
N THR A 607 -21.75 -22.60 -6.62
CA THR A 607 -21.72 -24.04 -6.90
C THR A 607 -21.71 -24.33 -8.39
N ALA A 608 -22.54 -23.65 -9.16
CA ALA A 608 -22.58 -23.74 -10.62
C ALA A 608 -21.25 -23.28 -11.24
N GLN A 609 -20.68 -22.17 -10.76
CA GLN A 609 -19.35 -21.70 -11.16
C GLN A 609 -18.28 -22.75 -10.84
N ALA A 610 -18.32 -23.39 -9.68
CA ALA A 610 -17.37 -24.45 -9.31
C ALA A 610 -17.51 -25.71 -10.19
N ALA A 611 -18.73 -26.13 -10.55
CA ALA A 611 -18.97 -27.24 -11.46
C ALA A 611 -18.44 -26.96 -12.87
N VAL A 612 -18.67 -25.75 -13.39
CA VAL A 612 -18.12 -25.29 -14.68
C VAL A 612 -16.58 -25.19 -14.62
N ALA A 613 -16.02 -24.64 -13.54
CA ALA A 613 -14.58 -24.53 -13.34
C ALA A 613 -13.88 -25.90 -13.26
N LEU A 614 -14.54 -26.91 -12.69
CA LEU A 614 -14.03 -28.28 -12.66
C LEU A 614 -13.97 -28.93 -14.06
N ARG A 615 -14.87 -28.53 -14.98
CA ARG A 615 -14.85 -28.95 -16.39
C ARG A 615 -13.85 -28.14 -17.24
N MET A 616 -13.70 -26.85 -16.97
CA MET A 616 -12.75 -25.96 -17.66
C MET A 616 -11.29 -26.17 -17.22
N GLY A 617 -11.06 -26.60 -15.99
CA GLY A 617 -9.72 -26.64 -15.39
C GLY A 617 -9.24 -25.26 -14.92
N ARG A 618 -7.94 -25.09 -14.71
CA ARG A 618 -7.37 -23.82 -14.23
C ARG A 618 -7.47 -22.72 -15.31
N PRO A 619 -7.72 -21.45 -14.95
CA PRO A 619 -7.70 -20.35 -15.91
C PRO A 619 -6.36 -20.20 -16.65
N CYS A 620 -6.36 -20.41 -17.97
CA CYS A 620 -5.20 -20.23 -18.85
C CYS A 620 -4.98 -18.76 -19.24
N ARG A 621 -4.85 -17.87 -18.24
CA ARG A 621 -4.63 -16.43 -18.46
C ARG A 621 -3.15 -16.07 -18.65
N TYR A 622 -2.91 -14.87 -19.16
CA TYR A 622 -1.59 -14.28 -19.29
C TYR A 622 -0.92 -14.14 -17.90
N GLY A 623 0.19 -14.86 -17.68
CA GLY A 623 0.87 -14.89 -16.38
C GLY A 623 1.36 -13.52 -15.91
N LYS A 624 1.76 -12.63 -16.84
CA LYS A 624 2.09 -11.23 -16.48
C LYS A 624 0.86 -10.41 -16.12
N LEU A 625 -0.35 -10.66 -16.63
CA LEU A 625 -1.52 -9.87 -16.21
C LEU A 625 -1.93 -10.22 -14.76
N LEU A 626 -1.82 -11.50 -14.38
CA LEU A 626 -1.95 -11.92 -12.98
C LEU A 626 -0.88 -11.25 -12.10
N ALA A 627 0.39 -11.30 -12.49
CA ALA A 627 1.48 -10.66 -11.76
C ALA A 627 1.41 -9.12 -11.78
N LEU A 628 0.82 -8.50 -12.81
CA LEU A 628 0.62 -7.04 -12.93
C LEU A 628 -0.57 -6.58 -12.11
N ILE A 629 -1.63 -7.39 -11.95
CA ILE A 629 -2.71 -7.10 -10.98
C ILE A 629 -2.12 -7.18 -9.57
N GLU A 630 -1.44 -8.28 -9.23
CA GLU A 630 -0.75 -8.43 -7.93
C GLU A 630 0.31 -7.34 -7.68
N ALA A 631 1.00 -6.87 -8.72
CA ALA A 631 2.00 -5.80 -8.62
C ALA A 631 1.38 -4.40 -8.63
N ALA A 632 0.28 -4.16 -9.34
CA ALA A 632 -0.43 -2.87 -9.35
C ALA A 632 -1.13 -2.64 -8.01
N GLU A 633 -1.84 -3.63 -7.47
CA GLU A 633 -2.38 -3.59 -6.11
C GLU A 633 -1.28 -3.31 -5.06
N LYS A 634 -0.08 -3.86 -5.27
CA LYS A 634 1.09 -3.63 -4.41
C LYS A 634 1.72 -2.24 -4.62
N LYS A 635 1.73 -1.74 -5.86
CA LYS A 635 2.29 -0.42 -6.23
C LYS A 635 1.39 0.72 -5.80
N GLU A 636 0.07 0.60 -5.98
CA GLU A 636 -0.93 1.57 -5.48
C GLU A 636 -0.84 1.69 -3.95
N LYS A 637 -0.66 0.56 -3.25
CA LYS A 637 -0.37 0.54 -1.81
C LYS A 637 0.91 1.31 -1.45
N GLN A 638 1.99 1.11 -2.21
CA GLN A 638 3.26 1.80 -2.02
C GLN A 638 3.20 3.29 -2.38
N GLU A 639 2.44 3.69 -3.40
CA GLU A 639 2.21 5.09 -3.75
C GLU A 639 1.39 5.79 -2.66
N LEU A 640 0.34 5.15 -2.15
CA LEU A 640 -0.44 5.67 -1.01
C LEU A 640 0.39 5.77 0.29
N GLU A 641 1.28 4.81 0.54
CA GLU A 641 2.21 4.83 1.68
C GLU A 641 3.31 5.88 1.53
N THR A 642 3.87 6.08 0.33
CA THR A 642 4.91 7.10 0.09
C THR A 642 4.35 8.51 0.10
N LEU A 643 3.12 8.73 -0.39
CA LEU A 643 2.42 10.02 -0.31
C LEU A 643 2.17 10.38 1.17
N ARG A 644 1.63 9.44 1.97
CA ARG A 644 1.48 9.58 3.42
C ARG A 644 2.82 9.77 4.15
N ALA A 645 3.90 9.11 3.71
CA ALA A 645 5.23 9.30 4.28
C ALA A 645 5.82 10.68 3.93
N SER A 646 5.48 11.25 2.77
CA SER A 646 5.87 12.62 2.39
C SER A 646 5.15 13.66 3.24
N GLU A 647 3.84 13.51 3.46
CA GLU A 647 3.04 14.36 4.35
C GLU A 647 3.48 14.23 5.81
N ALA A 648 3.77 13.00 6.27
CA ALA A 648 4.31 12.76 7.61
C ALA A 648 5.72 13.33 7.79
N LYS A 649 6.57 13.35 6.74
CA LYS A 649 7.86 14.05 6.76
C LYS A 649 7.69 15.56 6.81
N ALA A 650 6.80 16.13 5.99
CA ALA A 650 6.51 17.57 6.00
C ALA A 650 5.94 18.01 7.37
N MET A 651 5.04 17.23 7.96
CA MET A 651 4.54 17.46 9.32
C MET A 651 5.65 17.27 10.37
N LYS A 652 6.51 16.24 10.29
CA LYS A 652 7.64 16.07 11.23
C LYS A 652 8.70 17.16 11.07
N GLU A 653 8.94 17.72 9.90
CA GLU A 653 9.88 18.83 9.71
C GLU A 653 9.31 20.16 10.23
N LEU A 654 8.00 20.37 10.04
CA LEU A 654 7.28 21.49 10.63
C LEU A 654 7.21 21.37 12.15
N GLU A 655 6.80 20.22 12.69
CA GLU A 655 6.84 19.94 14.13
C GLU A 655 8.27 20.06 14.66
N LYS A 656 9.31 19.60 13.95
CA LYS A 656 10.71 19.76 14.37
C LYS A 656 11.14 21.23 14.47
N LYS A 657 10.80 22.08 13.50
CA LYS A 657 11.11 23.53 13.59
C LYS A 657 10.40 24.19 14.77
N ILE A 658 9.11 23.87 14.96
CA ILE A 658 8.32 24.33 16.12
C ILE A 658 8.79 23.65 17.43
N LYS A 659 9.51 22.53 17.32
CA LYS A 659 10.20 21.77 18.38
C LYS A 659 11.73 22.05 18.42
N GLU A 660 12.18 23.17 17.87
CA GLU A 660 13.50 23.74 18.14
C GLU A 660 13.29 25.18 18.69
N GLU A 661 12.39 25.94 18.07
CA GLU A 661 12.12 27.36 18.35
C GLU A 661 11.59 27.71 19.75
N ARG A 662 11.28 26.74 20.61
CA ARG A 662 11.21 26.95 22.06
C ARG A 662 11.74 25.80 22.89
N GLU A 663 12.75 25.11 22.40
CA GLU A 663 13.62 24.33 23.29
C GLU A 663 14.55 25.37 23.92
N GLU A 664 15.11 26.21 23.05
CA GLU A 664 15.80 27.47 23.34
C GLU A 664 14.99 28.43 24.24
N LYS A 665 13.68 28.52 24.01
CA LYS A 665 12.77 29.34 24.83
C LYS A 665 12.10 28.50 25.95
N MET A 666 12.49 27.24 26.21
CA MET A 666 12.12 26.46 27.41
C MET A 666 13.19 26.54 28.47
N GLU A 667 14.43 26.14 28.11
CA GLU A 667 15.50 25.91 29.08
C GLU A 667 15.65 27.13 29.97
N TYR A 668 15.66 28.26 29.30
CA TYR A 668 15.84 29.54 29.89
C TYR A 668 14.63 29.96 30.82
N TRP A 669 13.39 29.43 30.66
CA TRP A 669 12.18 29.70 31.52
C TRP A 669 12.35 28.96 32.82
N SER A 670 12.94 27.76 32.75
CA SER A 670 13.26 26.98 33.94
C SER A 670 14.28 27.71 34.82
N GLU A 671 15.30 28.36 34.24
CA GLU A 671 16.26 29.19 35.00
C GLU A 671 15.57 30.36 35.71
N LEU A 672 14.63 31.05 35.04
CA LEU A 672 13.86 32.13 35.64
C LEU A 672 12.90 31.64 36.75
N TYR A 673 12.15 30.57 36.52
CA TYR A 673 11.19 30.04 37.49
C TYR A 673 11.86 29.37 38.70
N ALA A 674 13.12 28.94 38.59
CA ALA A 674 13.89 28.46 39.73
C ALA A 674 14.20 29.61 40.71
N LEU A 675 14.73 30.73 40.20
CA LEU A 675 15.02 31.94 40.99
C LEU A 675 13.79 32.51 41.70
N LEU A 676 12.63 32.47 41.05
CA LEU A 676 11.36 32.96 41.62
C LEU A 676 10.85 32.12 42.80
N ARG A 677 11.11 30.81 42.80
CA ARG A 677 10.55 29.87 43.78
C ARG A 677 11.29 29.90 45.13
N GLU A 678 12.61 30.10 45.11
CA GLU A 678 13.38 30.35 46.34
C GLU A 678 12.91 31.63 47.06
N GLU A 679 12.44 32.64 46.31
CA GLU A 679 11.92 33.89 46.87
C GLU A 679 10.54 33.70 47.55
N GLU A 680 9.65 32.86 47.01
CA GLU A 680 8.35 32.53 47.63
C GLU A 680 8.49 31.70 48.92
N GLU A 681 9.37 30.70 48.95
CA GLU A 681 9.58 29.88 50.16
C GLU A 681 10.14 30.70 51.33
N ALA A 682 11.05 31.64 51.03
CA ALA A 682 11.55 32.60 52.03
C ALA A 682 10.44 33.52 52.58
N ALA A 683 9.47 33.92 51.76
CA ALA A 683 8.33 34.74 52.18
C ALA A 683 7.34 33.97 53.06
N LEU A 684 7.06 32.69 52.76
CA LEU A 684 6.17 31.85 53.56
C LEU A 684 6.76 31.52 54.94
N ALA A 685 8.07 31.28 55.03
CA ALA A 685 8.73 31.05 56.31
C ALA A 685 8.62 32.25 57.27
N ALA A 686 8.68 33.48 56.74
CA ALA A 686 8.52 34.71 57.51
C ALA A 686 7.08 34.93 58.04
N ALA A 687 6.07 34.33 57.41
CA ALA A 687 4.66 34.47 57.83
C ALA A 687 4.26 33.55 59.00
N GLY A 688 5.08 32.54 59.33
CA GLY A 688 4.77 31.50 60.33
C GLY A 688 5.18 31.79 61.77
N GLU A 689 5.79 32.95 62.07
CA GLU A 689 6.37 33.21 63.39
C GLU A 689 5.33 33.67 64.44
N PRO A 690 5.33 33.13 65.69
CA PRO A 690 4.35 33.52 66.70
C PRO A 690 4.45 35.02 67.06
N MET A 691 3.28 35.69 67.02
CA MET A 691 3.07 37.14 67.18
C MET A 691 3.83 37.81 68.36
N ARG A 692 4.19 37.05 69.40
CA ARG A 692 4.99 37.53 70.54
C ARG A 692 6.45 37.85 70.16
N ASN A 693 7.08 37.07 69.28
CA ASN A 693 8.43 37.35 68.78
C ASN A 693 8.43 38.58 67.89
N TYR A 694 7.46 38.68 66.97
CA TYR A 694 7.29 39.85 66.09
C TYR A 694 7.14 41.16 66.89
N LEU A 695 6.29 41.16 67.94
CA LEU A 695 6.14 42.28 68.87
C LEU A 695 7.46 42.62 69.61
N VAL A 696 8.22 41.61 70.01
CA VAL A 696 9.50 41.79 70.74
C VAL A 696 10.63 42.32 69.85
N HIS A 697 10.74 41.86 68.61
CA HIS A 697 11.83 42.25 67.72
C HIS A 697 11.55 43.53 66.92
N HIS A 698 10.30 43.83 66.58
CA HIS A 698 9.98 44.95 65.68
C HIS A 698 9.18 46.11 66.31
N ILE A 699 8.49 45.89 67.44
CA ILE A 699 7.59 46.91 68.03
C ILE A 699 8.11 47.41 69.39
N PHE A 700 8.48 46.53 70.32
CA PHE A 700 8.99 46.94 71.64
C PHE A 700 10.27 47.80 71.63
N PRO A 701 11.27 47.62 70.74
CA PRO A 701 12.46 48.47 70.71
C PRO A 701 12.16 49.94 70.42
N THR A 702 11.06 50.22 69.72
CA THR A 702 10.62 51.57 69.32
C THR A 702 9.60 52.14 70.31
N LEU A 703 8.71 51.30 70.85
CA LEU A 703 7.67 51.72 71.79
C LEU A 703 8.22 52.01 73.20
N THR A 704 9.22 51.25 73.66
CA THR A 704 9.76 51.35 75.03
C THR A 704 10.48 52.69 75.29
N PRO A 705 11.35 53.21 74.40
CA PRO A 705 11.96 54.53 74.56
C PRO A 705 10.93 55.67 74.50
N ALA A 706 9.91 55.54 73.64
CA ALA A 706 8.85 56.54 73.48
C ALA A 706 8.03 56.69 74.77
N LEU A 707 7.64 55.56 75.38
CA LEU A 707 6.96 55.54 76.69
C LEU A 707 7.83 56.07 77.83
N LEU A 708 9.15 55.85 77.78
CA LEU A 708 10.11 56.40 78.75
C LEU A 708 10.28 57.92 78.65
N GLU A 709 10.22 58.51 77.45
CA GLU A 709 10.24 59.97 77.28
C GLU A 709 8.92 60.63 77.70
N VAL A 710 7.76 60.02 77.41
CA VAL A 710 6.45 60.46 77.96
C VAL A 710 6.50 60.51 79.49
N ALA A 711 7.06 59.48 80.13
CA ALA A 711 7.17 59.40 81.59
C ALA A 711 8.11 60.46 82.20
N LYS A 712 9.13 60.92 81.46
CA LYS A 712 10.05 62.00 81.87
C LYS A 712 9.44 63.39 81.71
N LEU A 713 8.87 63.67 80.53
CA LEU A 713 8.45 65.03 80.15
C LEU A 713 7.07 65.40 80.70
N ARG A 714 6.21 64.40 80.98
CA ARG A 714 4.82 64.57 81.46
C ARG A 714 4.05 65.68 80.73
N PRO A 715 3.89 65.58 79.39
CA PRO A 715 3.01 66.49 78.65
C PRO A 715 1.55 66.35 79.10
N ASP A 716 0.77 67.42 78.93
CA ASP A 716 -0.63 67.48 79.37
C ASP A 716 -1.54 66.47 78.64
N ASP A 717 -1.23 66.09 77.40
CA ASP A 717 -1.75 64.90 76.73
C ASP A 717 -0.61 63.92 76.37
N PRO A 718 -0.49 62.78 77.09
CA PRO A 718 0.57 61.80 76.85
C PRO A 718 0.32 60.89 75.63
N ILE A 719 -0.91 60.84 75.08
CA ILE A 719 -1.25 59.94 73.98
C ILE A 719 -0.83 60.56 72.64
N ASP A 720 -1.18 61.82 72.42
CA ASP A 720 -0.80 62.55 71.19
C ASP A 720 0.73 62.71 71.08
N PHE A 721 1.42 63.01 72.19
CA PHE A 721 2.88 63.07 72.20
C PHE A 721 3.52 61.72 71.82
N LEU A 722 2.98 60.59 72.31
CA LEU A 722 3.48 59.26 71.99
C LEU A 722 3.28 58.94 70.50
N ALA A 723 2.13 59.29 69.94
CA ALA A 723 1.83 59.12 68.51
C ALA A 723 2.80 59.95 67.65
N GLU A 724 2.99 61.23 67.97
CA GLU A 724 3.88 62.12 67.22
C GLU A 724 5.35 61.65 67.26
N TYR A 725 5.81 61.16 68.42
CA TYR A 725 7.15 60.60 68.60
C TYR A 725 7.38 59.36 67.71
N LEU A 726 6.39 58.46 67.63
CA LEU A 726 6.47 57.26 66.80
C LEU A 726 6.44 57.58 65.29
N PHE A 727 5.61 58.55 64.85
CA PHE A 727 5.60 59.00 63.45
C PHE A 727 6.91 59.68 63.03
N LYS A 728 7.57 60.41 63.93
CA LYS A 728 8.88 61.04 63.66
C LYS A 728 9.99 60.03 63.34
N LEU A 729 9.94 58.84 63.95
CA LEU A 729 10.95 57.79 63.74
C LEU A 729 10.72 56.99 62.45
N ASN A 730 9.54 57.07 61.81
CA ASN A 730 9.25 56.35 60.57
C ASN A 730 8.46 57.21 59.56
N PRO A 731 9.11 58.19 58.88
CA PRO A 731 8.40 59.29 58.18
C PRO A 731 7.72 58.92 56.85
N SER A 732 7.79 57.65 56.41
CA SER A 732 7.27 57.23 55.10
C SER A 732 6.22 56.12 55.17
N GLY A 733 5.93 55.56 56.36
CA GLY A 733 4.93 54.50 56.58
C GLY A 733 5.29 53.12 56.01
N LYS A 734 6.24 53.03 55.07
CA LYS A 734 6.54 51.82 54.30
C LYS A 734 7.21 50.67 55.07
N MET A 735 7.62 50.89 56.32
CA MET A 735 8.15 49.81 57.17
C MET A 735 7.07 48.86 57.72
N LEU A 736 5.79 49.10 57.37
CA LEU A 736 4.63 48.27 57.70
C LEU A 736 3.99 47.59 56.46
N GLU A 737 4.57 47.77 55.26
CA GLU A 737 4.15 47.07 54.03
C GLU A 737 5.06 45.85 53.78
N PRO A 738 4.54 44.62 53.59
CA PRO A 738 5.38 43.46 53.28
C PRO A 738 5.91 43.47 51.83
N GLY A 739 7.25 43.49 51.66
CA GLY A 739 7.98 43.04 50.46
C GLY A 739 8.52 44.11 49.48
N TYR A 740 9.85 44.33 49.44
CA TYR A 740 10.51 45.15 48.39
C TYR A 740 12.03 44.93 48.24
N ASN A 741 12.56 44.83 46.99
CA ASN A 741 13.94 45.22 46.67
C ASN A 741 14.22 45.58 45.17
N LEU A 742 15.51 45.78 44.79
CA LEU A 742 15.99 46.73 43.76
C LEU A 742 16.85 46.16 42.58
N GLN A 743 16.84 44.86 42.28
CA GLN A 743 17.60 44.22 41.17
C GLN A 743 17.11 44.53 39.73
N ALA A 744 16.41 45.66 39.50
CA ALA A 744 15.99 46.07 38.17
C ALA A 744 17.17 46.61 37.30
N GLU A 745 16.93 47.67 36.52
CA GLU A 745 17.83 48.46 35.65
C GLU A 745 18.87 47.80 34.69
N LYS A 746 19.48 46.63 34.93
CA LYS A 746 20.58 46.08 34.11
C LYS A 746 20.20 45.41 32.78
N ILE A 747 18.98 44.89 32.60
CA ILE A 747 18.64 44.01 31.46
C ILE A 747 18.44 44.80 30.15
N LEU A 748 17.84 45.99 30.24
CA LEU A 748 17.51 46.91 29.14
C LEU A 748 18.66 47.30 28.20
N GLY A 749 19.92 47.13 28.61
CA GLY A 749 21.08 47.52 27.81
C GLY A 749 21.29 46.68 26.54
N LYS A 750 20.80 45.44 26.51
CA LYS A 750 21.13 44.47 25.45
C LYS A 750 20.19 44.50 24.23
N ILE A 751 18.93 44.90 24.40
CA ILE A 751 17.88 44.76 23.38
C ILE A 751 18.13 45.63 22.13
N LYS A 752 18.75 46.79 22.29
CA LYS A 752 18.99 47.75 21.19
C LYS A 752 19.95 47.27 20.09
N ILE A 753 20.67 46.17 20.30
CA ILE A 753 21.63 45.64 19.33
C ILE A 753 20.91 44.74 18.29
N LEU A 754 19.77 44.16 18.64
CA LEU A 754 19.02 43.21 17.79
C LEU A 754 18.22 43.89 16.67
N ASP A 755 17.65 45.07 16.97
CA ASP A 755 16.74 45.83 16.10
C ASP A 755 17.39 46.33 14.79
N ALA A 756 18.72 46.35 14.73
CA ALA A 756 19.49 46.80 13.56
C ALA A 756 19.68 45.72 12.49
N ALA A 757 19.49 44.43 12.81
CA ALA A 757 19.80 43.31 11.91
C ALA A 757 18.60 42.84 11.06
N LEU A 758 17.39 43.27 11.37
CA LEU A 758 16.13 42.76 10.81
C LEU A 758 15.60 43.52 9.57
N LYS A 759 16.41 44.41 8.98
CA LYS A 759 15.91 45.43 8.03
C LYS A 759 16.18 45.17 6.53
N ASP A 760 16.81 44.04 6.19
CA ASP A 760 17.36 43.76 4.85
C ASP A 760 16.53 42.77 3.99
N LEU A 761 15.34 42.34 4.44
CA LEU A 761 14.47 41.40 3.69
C LEU A 761 13.08 42.01 3.45
N ASP A 762 12.85 42.38 2.19
CA ASP A 762 11.82 43.32 1.75
C ASP A 762 10.55 42.61 1.22
N ILE A 763 9.45 42.68 1.98
CA ILE A 763 8.10 42.31 1.52
C ILE A 763 7.11 43.40 1.94
N ASN A 764 6.36 43.90 0.96
CA ASN A 764 5.61 45.14 1.03
C ASN A 764 4.12 44.87 0.79
N ILE A 765 3.25 45.27 1.73
CA ILE A 765 1.78 45.21 1.56
C ILE A 765 1.18 46.53 2.04
N GLU A 766 0.53 47.25 1.12
CA GLU A 766 -0.07 48.57 1.34
C GLU A 766 -1.43 48.64 0.60
N PRO A 767 -2.28 49.69 0.76
CA PRO A 767 -3.39 49.64 1.71
C PRO A 767 -4.76 49.89 1.06
N PHE A 768 -5.85 49.84 1.83
CA PHE A 768 -7.16 50.34 1.36
C PHE A 768 -7.93 51.20 2.38
N MET A 769 -8.30 52.40 1.93
CA MET A 769 -9.28 53.31 2.53
C MET A 769 -9.84 54.21 1.39
N PRO A 770 -11.17 54.40 1.23
CA PRO A 770 -11.70 55.34 0.24
C PRO A 770 -12.02 56.73 0.81
N LEU A 771 -11.81 57.75 -0.03
CA LEU A 771 -12.01 59.19 0.23
C LEU A 771 -13.42 59.65 -0.20
N THR A 772 -13.98 60.75 0.31
CA THR A 772 -14.04 62.11 -0.30
C THR A 772 -15.19 62.90 0.42
N ALA A 773 -15.40 64.23 0.37
CA ALA A 773 -14.88 65.30 -0.50
C ALA A 773 -14.79 66.69 0.19
N ASP A 774 -14.07 67.58 -0.48
CA ASP A 774 -13.89 69.06 -0.38
C ASP A 774 -15.20 69.92 -0.55
N PRO A 775 -15.20 71.29 -0.64
CA PRO A 775 -14.13 72.31 -0.44
C PRO A 775 -14.52 73.66 0.25
N LYS A 776 -13.48 74.51 0.45
CA LYS A 776 -13.38 76.01 0.27
C LYS A 776 -12.86 76.80 1.49
N GLY A 777 -11.65 77.39 1.34
CA GLY A 777 -10.86 78.09 2.38
C GLY A 777 -11.30 79.51 2.78
N PRO A 778 -10.42 80.53 2.94
CA PRO A 778 -9.01 80.63 2.53
C PRO A 778 -7.98 81.02 3.62
N SER A 779 -6.71 80.86 3.23
CA SER A 779 -5.44 81.31 3.81
C SER A 779 -5.39 82.52 4.77
N SER A 780 -4.75 82.32 5.94
CA SER A 780 -3.44 82.92 6.26
C SER A 780 -2.84 82.26 7.52
N SER A 781 -1.52 82.14 7.74
CA SER A 781 -0.40 82.11 6.80
C SER A 781 0.79 81.39 7.48
N LYS A 782 1.19 80.24 6.92
CA LYS A 782 2.55 79.65 6.95
C LYS A 782 3.48 80.08 8.10
N LYS A 783 3.42 79.37 9.23
CA LYS A 783 4.51 79.22 10.23
C LYS A 783 4.26 78.14 11.29
N ASN A 784 2.99 77.73 11.46
CA ASN A 784 2.60 76.64 12.37
C ASN A 784 2.45 75.26 11.67
N LEU A 785 2.98 75.11 10.46
CA LEU A 785 2.66 73.98 9.56
C LEU A 785 3.72 72.85 9.53
N GLU A 786 4.76 72.88 10.37
CA GLU A 786 5.76 71.79 10.47
C GLU A 786 5.75 71.06 11.83
N ASN A 787 5.15 71.64 12.87
CA ASN A 787 5.19 71.08 14.25
C ASN A 787 3.90 70.36 14.70
N SER A 788 2.83 70.32 13.89
CA SER A 788 1.54 69.73 14.31
C SER A 788 1.20 68.37 13.70
N GLU A 789 1.68 68.05 12.50
CA GLU A 789 1.40 66.75 11.86
C GLU A 789 2.14 65.59 12.54
N TYR A 790 3.30 65.87 13.13
CA TYR A 790 4.13 64.88 13.83
C TYR A 790 3.42 64.23 15.06
N ASN A 791 2.53 64.97 15.73
CA ASN A 791 1.88 64.50 16.96
C ASN A 791 0.66 63.59 16.70
N ASN A 792 -0.10 63.82 15.62
CA ASN A 792 -1.31 63.02 15.33
C ASN A 792 -1.00 61.69 14.63
N ALA A 793 0.07 61.62 13.84
CA ALA A 793 0.57 60.35 13.30
C ALA A 793 0.96 59.37 14.43
N CYS A 794 1.59 59.88 15.50
CA CYS A 794 2.01 59.09 16.65
C CYS A 794 0.83 58.37 17.35
N PHE A 795 -0.35 59.00 17.44
CA PHE A 795 -1.52 58.39 18.10
C PHE A 795 -2.13 57.26 17.27
N ARG A 796 -2.30 57.45 15.95
CA ARG A 796 -2.79 56.39 15.04
C ARG A 796 -1.87 55.18 15.04
N CYS A 797 -0.55 55.38 14.95
CA CYS A 797 0.40 54.27 15.00
C CYS A 797 0.33 53.52 16.34
N ARG A 798 0.25 54.23 17.48
CA ARG A 798 0.13 53.59 18.81
C ARG A 798 -1.15 52.77 18.98
N PHE A 799 -2.27 53.23 18.45
CA PHE A 799 -3.52 52.47 18.50
C PHE A 799 -3.43 51.19 17.65
N MET A 800 -2.86 51.27 16.44
CA MET A 800 -2.65 50.09 15.58
C MET A 800 -1.72 49.07 16.25
N TRP A 801 -0.57 49.51 16.80
CA TRP A 801 0.34 48.64 17.55
C TRP A 801 -0.36 47.96 18.73
N PHE A 802 -1.10 48.69 19.57
CA PHE A 802 -1.87 48.08 20.67
C PHE A 802 -2.89 47.05 20.18
N SER A 803 -3.56 47.33 19.05
CA SER A 803 -4.57 46.44 18.48
C SER A 803 -3.94 45.14 17.96
N PHE A 804 -2.84 45.23 17.22
CA PHE A 804 -2.11 44.05 16.73
C PHE A 804 -1.52 43.22 17.87
N THR A 805 -0.89 43.84 18.88
CA THR A 805 -0.35 43.10 20.04
C THR A 805 -1.45 42.43 20.87
N ALA A 806 -2.61 43.08 21.06
CA ALA A 806 -3.74 42.48 21.78
C ALA A 806 -4.33 41.28 21.02
N VAL A 807 -4.47 41.37 19.69
CA VAL A 807 -4.89 40.25 18.85
C VAL A 807 -3.87 39.10 18.92
N GLY A 808 -2.57 39.41 18.81
CA GLY A 808 -1.48 38.43 18.95
C GLY A 808 -1.46 37.72 20.32
N ALA A 809 -1.86 38.40 21.39
CA ALA A 809 -1.99 37.79 22.72
C ALA A 809 -3.12 36.76 22.77
N VAL A 810 -4.29 37.10 22.22
CA VAL A 810 -5.46 36.22 22.20
C VAL A 810 -5.20 35.00 21.32
N THR A 811 -4.63 35.17 20.13
CA THR A 811 -4.26 34.03 19.25
C THR A 811 -3.24 33.11 19.91
N THR A 812 -2.21 33.68 20.56
CA THR A 812 -1.21 32.92 21.34
C THR A 812 -1.90 32.02 22.38
N CYS A 813 -2.78 32.58 23.22
CA CYS A 813 -3.44 31.82 24.28
C CYS A 813 -4.33 30.69 23.72
N ILE A 814 -5.05 30.93 22.62
CA ILE A 814 -5.90 29.91 21.99
C ILE A 814 -5.06 28.73 21.47
N ILE A 815 -3.97 28.99 20.76
CA ILE A 815 -3.10 27.94 20.20
C ILE A 815 -2.42 27.15 21.33
N ILE A 816 -1.98 27.81 22.40
CA ILE A 816 -1.37 27.16 23.58
C ILE A 816 -2.37 26.20 24.25
N VAL A 817 -3.61 26.63 24.50
CA VAL A 817 -4.64 25.77 25.10
C VAL A 817 -4.96 24.57 24.19
N SER A 818 -5.09 24.79 22.88
CA SER A 818 -5.35 23.73 21.91
C SER A 818 -4.23 22.68 21.85
N LEU A 819 -2.95 23.11 21.89
CA LEU A 819 -1.82 22.17 21.92
C LEU A 819 -1.70 21.43 23.26
N TRP A 820 -2.02 22.08 24.38
CA TRP A 820 -2.12 21.40 25.67
C TRP A 820 -3.20 20.30 25.65
N GLU A 821 -4.37 20.60 25.09
CA GLU A 821 -5.45 19.63 24.91
C GLU A 821 -5.05 18.48 23.97
N LYS A 822 -4.39 18.76 22.84
CA LYS A 822 -3.84 17.73 21.92
C LYS A 822 -2.87 16.79 22.65
N PHE A 823 -1.97 17.32 23.49
CA PHE A 823 -1.02 16.51 24.27
C PHE A 823 -1.71 15.64 25.32
N GLN A 824 -2.72 16.15 26.02
CA GLN A 824 -3.45 15.35 27.02
C GLN A 824 -4.33 14.27 26.38
N THR A 825 -4.82 14.49 25.16
CA THR A 825 -5.76 13.58 24.48
C THR A 825 -5.08 12.54 23.58
N ASN A 826 -4.08 12.95 22.77
CA ASN A 826 -3.44 12.12 21.72
C ASN A 826 -1.91 12.36 21.60
N PRO A 827 -1.09 11.92 22.56
CA PRO A 827 0.37 12.16 22.58
C PRO A 827 1.22 11.14 21.79
N THR A 828 0.62 10.09 21.23
CA THR A 828 1.31 8.97 20.56
C THR A 828 0.81 8.75 19.13
N ILE A 829 1.69 8.34 18.22
CA ILE A 829 1.36 7.94 16.85
C ILE A 829 1.64 6.45 16.64
N THR A 830 0.82 5.77 15.83
CA THR A 830 1.03 4.38 15.40
C THR A 830 1.48 4.33 13.95
N GLY A 831 2.66 3.76 13.69
CA GLY A 831 3.18 3.47 12.36
C GLY A 831 3.26 1.96 12.10
N LEU A 832 3.68 1.61 10.89
CA LEU A 832 4.01 0.24 10.50
C LEU A 832 5.52 0.03 10.63
N ASP A 833 5.90 -1.11 11.20
CA ASP A 833 7.26 -1.64 11.23
C ASP A 833 7.29 -2.88 10.32
N THR A 834 8.32 -2.99 9.48
CA THR A 834 8.43 -3.99 8.41
C THR A 834 9.76 -4.73 8.41
N ASP A 835 10.57 -4.59 9.46
CA ASP A 835 11.87 -5.28 9.62
C ASP A 835 11.71 -6.76 10.06
N PHE A 836 10.94 -7.53 9.28
CA PHE A 836 10.50 -8.88 9.65
C PHE A 836 11.63 -9.92 9.78
N HIS A 837 12.84 -9.62 9.29
CA HIS A 837 14.00 -10.49 9.40
C HIS A 837 14.58 -10.56 10.83
N ASN A 838 14.32 -9.56 11.68
CA ASN A 838 14.89 -9.43 13.02
C ASN A 838 13.89 -9.78 14.14
N TRP A 839 12.79 -10.46 13.81
CA TRP A 839 11.65 -10.67 14.70
C TRP A 839 11.43 -12.13 15.09
N ASP A 840 11.53 -12.42 16.39
CA ASP A 840 10.95 -13.66 16.93
C ASP A 840 9.41 -13.56 16.93
N VAL A 841 8.75 -14.54 16.31
CA VAL A 841 7.28 -14.67 16.26
C VAL A 841 6.86 -15.91 17.06
N PRO A 842 6.42 -15.78 18.32
CA PRO A 842 5.98 -16.92 19.11
C PRO A 842 4.63 -17.46 18.61
N PHE A 843 4.52 -18.79 18.58
CA PHE A 843 3.23 -19.48 18.36
C PHE A 843 2.26 -19.15 19.51
N PRO A 844 0.95 -18.96 19.26
CA PRO A 844 -0.02 -18.64 20.30
C PRO A 844 -0.14 -19.72 21.38
N ALA A 845 -0.63 -19.32 22.55
CA ALA A 845 -1.24 -20.25 23.47
C ALA A 845 -2.66 -20.58 23.00
N VAL A 846 -2.98 -21.86 22.98
CA VAL A 846 -4.31 -22.39 22.64
C VAL A 846 -4.89 -23.03 23.89
N THR A 847 -5.94 -22.43 24.43
CA THR A 847 -6.69 -22.98 25.56
C THR A 847 -7.96 -23.64 25.05
N VAL A 848 -8.14 -24.93 25.35
CA VAL A 848 -9.33 -25.71 24.99
C VAL A 848 -10.11 -26.02 26.26
N CYS A 849 -11.37 -25.63 26.32
CA CYS A 849 -12.26 -25.87 27.45
C CYS A 849 -13.41 -26.79 27.02
N ASP A 850 -13.58 -27.91 27.71
CA ASP A 850 -14.80 -28.73 27.60
C ASP A 850 -16.00 -27.96 28.21
N ILE A 851 -17.19 -28.14 27.64
CA ILE A 851 -18.44 -27.62 28.21
C ILE A 851 -18.93 -28.52 29.36
N ASN A 852 -18.65 -29.82 29.31
CA ASN A 852 -19.00 -30.79 30.35
C ASN A 852 -17.72 -31.44 30.92
N PRO A 853 -16.95 -30.74 31.77
CA PRO A 853 -15.67 -31.22 32.32
C PRO A 853 -15.83 -32.28 33.42
N VAL A 854 -16.85 -33.14 33.32
CA VAL A 854 -17.26 -34.11 34.35
C VAL A 854 -17.19 -35.51 33.77
N ASP A 855 -16.37 -36.34 34.40
CA ASP A 855 -16.39 -37.78 34.21
C ASP A 855 -17.49 -38.36 35.13
N GLU A 856 -18.49 -39.00 34.53
CA GLU A 856 -19.64 -39.53 35.27
C GLU A 856 -19.25 -40.72 36.17
N GLU A 857 -18.28 -41.55 35.78
CA GLU A 857 -17.85 -42.70 36.59
C GLU A 857 -17.14 -42.20 37.88
N LEU A 858 -16.30 -41.17 37.76
CA LEU A 858 -15.65 -40.53 38.91
C LEU A 858 -16.63 -39.70 39.75
N LEU A 859 -17.68 -39.13 39.16
CA LEU A 859 -18.73 -38.44 39.88
C LEU A 859 -19.55 -39.41 40.74
N GLU A 860 -19.97 -40.54 40.17
CA GLU A 860 -20.69 -41.60 40.88
C GLU A 860 -19.82 -42.18 42.02
N GLU A 861 -18.54 -42.48 41.75
CA GLU A 861 -17.59 -42.93 42.78
C GLU A 861 -17.42 -41.89 43.92
N TYR A 862 -17.35 -40.60 43.59
CA TYR A 862 -17.26 -39.54 44.60
C TYR A 862 -18.54 -39.43 45.44
N ILE A 863 -19.71 -39.55 44.82
CA ILE A 863 -21.01 -39.50 45.52
C ILE A 863 -21.15 -40.70 46.46
N GLU A 864 -20.81 -41.91 46.02
CA GLU A 864 -20.83 -43.12 46.86
C GLU A 864 -19.82 -43.02 48.02
N ASN A 865 -18.62 -42.48 47.79
CA ASN A 865 -17.62 -42.29 48.85
C ASN A 865 -18.01 -41.24 49.90
N VAL A 866 -18.79 -40.22 49.55
CA VAL A 866 -19.14 -39.11 50.45
C VAL A 866 -20.48 -39.31 51.17
N TRP A 867 -21.50 -39.85 50.48
CA TRP A 867 -22.84 -40.05 51.04
C TRP A 867 -23.24 -41.52 51.21
N GLY A 868 -22.48 -42.48 50.68
CA GLY A 868 -22.76 -43.90 50.82
C GLY A 868 -24.01 -44.32 50.05
N SER A 869 -24.83 -45.17 50.68
CA SER A 869 -25.99 -45.82 50.05
C SER A 869 -27.20 -44.92 49.80
N ASP A 870 -27.18 -43.66 50.27
CA ASP A 870 -28.35 -42.77 50.31
C ASP A 870 -27.95 -41.30 50.03
N PRO A 871 -27.56 -40.97 48.78
CA PRO A 871 -27.16 -39.61 48.40
C PRO A 871 -28.35 -38.66 48.14
N PRO A 872 -28.22 -37.34 48.41
CA PRO A 872 -29.28 -36.37 48.12
C PRO A 872 -29.61 -36.27 46.61
N GLU A 873 -30.90 -36.17 46.25
CA GLU A 873 -31.38 -36.31 44.86
C GLU A 873 -30.64 -35.44 43.82
N ARG A 874 -30.31 -34.18 44.13
CA ARG A 874 -29.58 -33.27 43.21
C ARG A 874 -28.06 -33.17 43.50
N ALA A 875 -27.46 -34.15 44.17
CA ALA A 875 -26.03 -34.09 44.54
C ALA A 875 -25.14 -34.08 43.29
N ALA A 876 -25.49 -34.89 42.29
CA ALA A 876 -24.85 -34.89 40.98
C ALA A 876 -24.99 -33.53 40.28
N ASP A 877 -26.19 -32.92 40.26
CA ASP A 877 -26.43 -31.64 39.59
C ASP A 877 -25.64 -30.49 40.23
N VAL A 878 -25.59 -30.43 41.56
CA VAL A 878 -24.80 -29.43 42.29
C VAL A 878 -23.31 -29.63 42.02
N LEU A 879 -22.81 -30.88 41.97
CA LEU A 879 -21.41 -31.15 41.66
C LEU A 879 -21.05 -30.80 40.19
N ARG A 880 -21.92 -31.13 39.23
CA ARG A 880 -21.79 -30.73 37.81
C ARG A 880 -21.84 -29.21 37.61
N TRP A 881 -22.66 -28.52 38.41
CA TRP A 881 -22.66 -27.05 38.47
C TRP A 881 -21.36 -26.50 39.06
N LEU A 882 -20.83 -27.12 40.12
CA LEU A 882 -19.57 -26.70 40.75
C LEU A 882 -18.36 -26.84 39.83
N THR A 883 -18.35 -27.81 38.92
CA THR A 883 -17.33 -27.97 37.88
C THR A 883 -17.47 -26.98 36.72
N THR A 884 -18.65 -26.37 36.53
CA THR A 884 -18.94 -25.39 35.46
C THR A 884 -19.00 -23.93 35.98
N LEU A 885 -18.49 -23.67 37.19
CA LEU A 885 -18.54 -22.36 37.84
C LEU A 885 -17.92 -21.24 36.99
N SER A 886 -18.78 -20.33 36.58
CA SER A 886 -18.47 -19.09 35.88
C SER A 886 -19.43 -18.00 36.38
N TYR A 887 -19.20 -16.73 36.05
CA TYR A 887 -20.11 -15.67 36.49
C TYR A 887 -21.54 -15.82 35.93
N SER A 888 -21.71 -16.33 34.70
CA SER A 888 -23.04 -16.63 34.15
C SER A 888 -23.69 -17.80 34.87
N SER A 889 -23.00 -18.93 35.00
CA SER A 889 -23.47 -20.12 35.74
C SER A 889 -23.81 -19.82 37.20
N ILE A 890 -23.10 -18.88 37.85
CA ILE A 890 -23.43 -18.38 39.19
C ILE A 890 -24.71 -17.52 39.17
N VAL A 891 -24.90 -16.63 38.19
CA VAL A 891 -26.13 -15.82 38.08
C VAL A 891 -27.36 -16.68 37.78
N GLU A 892 -27.23 -17.62 36.86
CA GLU A 892 -28.32 -18.49 36.40
C GLU A 892 -28.75 -19.47 37.50
N HIS A 893 -27.80 -20.11 38.18
CA HIS A 893 -28.11 -21.26 39.04
C HIS A 893 -27.80 -21.08 40.54
N ALA A 894 -27.05 -20.06 40.98
CA ALA A 894 -26.75 -19.96 42.42
C ALA A 894 -28.03 -19.74 43.24
N SER A 895 -28.99 -18.96 42.75
CA SER A 895 -30.27 -18.76 43.46
C SER A 895 -31.10 -20.04 43.56
N GLU A 896 -31.04 -20.93 42.56
CA GLU A 896 -31.65 -22.26 42.59
C GLU A 896 -30.90 -23.16 43.59
N PHE A 897 -29.60 -23.38 43.39
CA PHE A 897 -28.84 -24.35 44.19
C PHE A 897 -28.56 -23.93 45.64
N THR A 898 -28.63 -22.64 45.98
CA THR A 898 -28.56 -22.18 47.39
C THR A 898 -29.89 -22.25 48.13
N GLN A 899 -31.01 -22.34 47.42
CA GLN A 899 -32.36 -22.45 47.99
C GLN A 899 -32.73 -23.87 48.45
N TYR A 900 -31.96 -24.89 48.08
CA TYR A 900 -32.12 -26.24 48.65
C TYR A 900 -31.36 -26.32 49.97
N PRO A 901 -32.03 -26.20 51.15
CA PRO A 901 -31.40 -26.54 52.41
C PRO A 901 -31.05 -28.04 52.48
N GLU A 902 -31.47 -28.84 51.51
CA GLU A 902 -31.45 -30.31 51.55
C GLU A 902 -30.13 -30.90 51.02
N LEU A 903 -29.48 -30.20 50.10
CA LEU A 903 -28.06 -30.37 49.77
C LEU A 903 -27.14 -29.62 50.75
N VAL A 904 -27.76 -29.04 51.77
CA VAL A 904 -27.19 -28.65 53.06
C VAL A 904 -27.90 -29.42 54.21
N GLY A 905 -28.57 -30.56 53.90
CA GLY A 905 -29.31 -31.45 54.82
C GLY A 905 -30.84 -31.63 54.61
N HIS A 906 -31.24 -32.74 53.95
CA HIS A 906 -32.54 -33.50 54.00
C HIS A 906 -33.83 -33.16 53.17
N SER A 907 -34.09 -33.98 52.12
CA SER A 907 -35.34 -34.70 51.69
C SER A 907 -36.70 -33.97 51.51
N ASP A 908 -37.50 -34.07 50.42
CA ASP A 908 -37.63 -35.04 49.29
C ASP A 908 -38.62 -34.53 48.21
N HIS A 909 -38.53 -35.12 47.00
CA HIS A 909 -39.59 -35.40 45.98
C HIS A 909 -39.67 -34.60 44.66
N ASP A 910 -39.40 -35.37 43.59
CA ASP A 910 -39.95 -35.36 42.23
C ASP A 910 -39.36 -34.38 41.19
N ALA A 911 -38.48 -34.91 40.32
CA ALA A 911 -38.07 -34.31 39.04
C ALA A 911 -38.02 -35.37 37.90
N PRO A 912 -38.34 -35.00 36.64
CA PRO A 912 -38.25 -35.90 35.49
C PRO A 912 -36.85 -35.91 34.84
N ALA A 913 -36.49 -37.03 34.21
CA ALA A 913 -35.17 -37.25 33.61
C ALA A 913 -34.94 -36.54 32.27
N LEU A 914 -33.67 -36.25 31.97
CA LEU A 914 -33.13 -36.43 30.62
C LEU A 914 -31.62 -36.75 30.68
N ALA A 915 -31.19 -37.75 29.93
CA ALA A 915 -29.78 -38.04 29.66
C ALA A 915 -29.47 -37.73 28.18
N LYS A 916 -28.21 -37.35 27.88
CA LYS A 916 -27.63 -37.43 26.54
C LYS A 916 -26.15 -37.81 26.60
N ASP A 917 -25.70 -38.54 25.59
CA ASP A 917 -24.46 -39.31 25.56
C ASP A 917 -23.15 -38.50 25.67
N PRO A 918 -22.06 -39.10 26.20
CA PRO A 918 -20.69 -38.54 26.19
C PRO A 918 -20.04 -38.35 24.80
N LYS A 919 -20.81 -38.43 23.71
CA LYS A 919 -20.30 -38.40 22.32
C LYS A 919 -20.43 -37.05 21.62
N ASP A 920 -21.15 -36.11 22.23
CA ASP A 920 -21.38 -34.75 21.73
C ASP A 920 -20.60 -33.71 22.57
N ALA A 921 -19.34 -33.99 22.89
CA ALA A 921 -18.48 -33.05 23.64
C ALA A 921 -18.14 -31.82 22.78
N VAL A 922 -18.82 -30.71 23.07
CA VAL A 922 -18.61 -29.40 22.43
C VAL A 922 -17.50 -28.67 23.19
N PHE A 923 -16.37 -28.43 22.54
CA PHE A 923 -15.23 -27.71 23.13
C PHE A 923 -15.21 -26.25 22.69
N LYS A 924 -14.81 -25.34 23.59
CA LYS A 924 -14.54 -23.92 23.29
C LYS A 924 -13.04 -23.71 23.16
N ILE A 925 -12.62 -23.15 22.03
CA ILE A 925 -11.21 -22.91 21.69
C ILE A 925 -10.93 -21.41 21.82
N TYR A 926 -9.89 -21.09 22.59
CA TYR A 926 -9.40 -19.73 22.82
C TYR A 926 -7.95 -19.63 22.34
N ILE A 927 -7.68 -18.75 21.39
CA ILE A 927 -6.35 -18.45 20.87
C ILE A 927 -5.91 -17.08 21.43
N HIS A 928 -4.78 -17.06 22.14
CA HIS A 928 -4.25 -15.84 22.77
C HIS A 928 -2.72 -15.83 22.86
N SER A 929 -2.14 -14.70 23.28
CA SER A 929 -0.70 -14.60 23.54
C SER A 929 -0.27 -15.57 24.64
N THR A 930 0.96 -16.08 24.54
CA THR A 930 1.57 -16.96 25.56
C THR A 930 1.77 -16.28 26.93
N GLU A 931 1.76 -14.96 26.97
CA GLU A 931 1.80 -14.15 28.19
C GLU A 931 0.41 -13.92 28.81
N GLU A 932 -0.65 -14.13 28.03
CA GLU A 932 -2.04 -13.97 28.46
C GLU A 932 -2.69 -15.29 28.89
N MET A 933 -3.88 -15.18 29.48
CA MET A 933 -4.72 -16.33 29.82
C MET A 933 -6.14 -16.05 29.34
N ALA A 934 -6.78 -17.07 28.77
CA ALA A 934 -8.20 -17.06 28.47
C ALA A 934 -9.04 -16.63 29.68
N GLY A 935 -10.08 -15.83 29.43
CA GLY A 935 -10.96 -15.28 30.47
C GLY A 935 -12.12 -14.50 29.85
N LEU A 936 -12.99 -13.94 30.69
CA LEU A 936 -14.26 -13.31 30.27
C LEU A 936 -14.10 -12.11 29.31
N GLU A 937 -12.88 -11.56 29.15
CA GLU A 937 -12.58 -10.50 28.17
C GLU A 937 -12.45 -11.03 26.74
N GLN A 938 -12.25 -12.34 26.58
CA GLN A 938 -12.02 -12.99 25.29
C GLN A 938 -13.22 -13.87 24.96
N SER A 939 -13.85 -13.64 23.80
CA SER A 939 -14.75 -14.61 23.19
C SER A 939 -13.96 -15.82 22.69
N ALA A 940 -14.53 -17.02 22.80
CA ALA A 940 -13.98 -18.17 22.09
C ALA A 940 -14.00 -17.87 20.59
N GLN A 941 -12.86 -18.01 19.91
CA GLN A 941 -12.81 -17.82 18.45
C GLN A 941 -13.59 -18.92 17.72
N HIS A 942 -13.79 -20.07 18.36
CA HIS A 942 -14.62 -21.15 17.84
C HIS A 942 -15.21 -22.01 18.98
N SER A 943 -16.46 -22.44 18.81
CA SER A 943 -17.11 -23.51 19.58
C SER A 943 -17.34 -24.71 18.65
N TRP A 944 -16.86 -25.90 19.04
CA TRP A 944 -17.00 -27.15 18.28
C TRP A 944 -18.45 -27.65 18.24
N ASP A 945 -19.29 -26.98 17.46
CA ASP A 945 -20.62 -27.47 17.09
C ASP A 945 -20.53 -28.51 15.95
N ARG A 946 -19.35 -28.63 15.33
CA ARG A 946 -18.97 -29.59 14.28
C ARG A 946 -17.50 -30.01 14.44
N ARG A 947 -17.11 -31.10 13.76
CA ARG A 947 -15.71 -31.53 13.69
C ARG A 947 -14.91 -30.59 12.78
N VAL A 948 -14.15 -29.65 13.37
CA VAL A 948 -13.18 -28.81 12.66
C VAL A 948 -11.81 -29.47 12.71
N GLU A 949 -11.21 -29.73 11.54
CA GLU A 949 -9.89 -30.36 11.41
C GLU A 949 -8.76 -29.32 11.49
N LYS A 950 -8.99 -28.12 10.93
CA LYS A 950 -7.95 -27.08 10.81
C LYS A 950 -8.47 -25.68 11.11
N VAL A 951 -7.67 -24.92 11.85
CA VAL A 951 -7.87 -23.49 12.14
C VAL A 951 -6.61 -22.72 11.69
N SER A 952 -6.73 -21.98 10.59
CA SER A 952 -5.64 -21.12 10.10
C SER A 952 -5.89 -19.67 10.54
N PHE A 953 -4.90 -19.05 11.17
CA PHE A 953 -5.00 -17.71 11.76
C PHE A 953 -3.88 -16.78 11.29
N SER A 954 -4.08 -15.47 11.44
CA SER A 954 -3.06 -14.43 11.25
C SER A 954 -2.81 -13.64 12.53
N VAL A 955 -1.70 -12.89 12.56
CA VAL A 955 -1.20 -12.20 13.75
C VAL A 955 -1.03 -10.71 13.50
N LYS A 956 -1.64 -9.91 14.38
CA LYS A 956 -1.47 -8.45 14.46
C LYS A 956 -0.82 -8.13 15.80
N HIS A 957 0.48 -7.87 15.78
CA HIS A 957 1.25 -7.50 16.97
C HIS A 957 1.46 -5.99 17.02
N THR A 958 1.18 -5.39 18.17
CA THR A 958 1.35 -3.97 18.44
C THR A 958 2.30 -3.77 19.62
N TYR A 959 3.40 -3.04 19.41
CA TYR A 959 4.34 -2.70 20.46
C TYR A 959 4.56 -1.18 20.56
N THR A 960 4.75 -0.69 21.78
CA THR A 960 4.98 0.72 22.08
C THR A 960 6.44 0.90 22.50
N THR A 961 7.11 1.93 21.98
CA THR A 961 8.52 2.17 22.31
C THR A 961 8.71 2.55 23.79
N GLU A 962 9.86 2.18 24.35
CA GLU A 962 10.25 2.47 25.73
C GLU A 962 10.21 3.97 26.07
N ASP A 963 10.43 4.85 25.08
CA ASP A 963 10.32 6.31 25.23
C ASP A 963 8.92 6.78 25.66
N ALA A 964 7.88 5.95 25.46
CA ALA A 964 6.53 6.23 25.95
C ALA A 964 6.42 6.16 27.48
N ARG A 965 7.44 5.68 28.20
CA ARG A 965 7.50 5.75 29.68
C ARG A 965 7.48 7.18 30.23
N GLN A 966 7.87 8.18 29.43
CA GLN A 966 7.77 9.60 29.84
C GLN A 966 6.33 10.11 29.99
N LEU A 967 5.36 9.45 29.34
CA LEU A 967 3.95 9.78 29.42
C LEU A 967 3.32 9.05 30.62
N SER A 968 2.29 9.60 31.23
CA SER A 968 1.49 8.86 32.21
C SER A 968 0.69 7.75 31.54
N ILE A 969 0.38 6.68 32.29
CA ILE A 969 -0.45 5.54 31.83
C ILE A 969 -1.75 6.03 31.16
N ARG A 970 -2.42 7.03 31.72
CA ARG A 970 -3.67 7.61 31.17
C ARG A 970 -3.48 8.34 29.84
N GLN A 971 -2.31 8.95 29.62
CA GLN A 971 -1.98 9.67 28.39
C GLN A 971 -1.65 8.69 27.25
N ARG A 972 -0.84 7.65 27.52
CA ARG A 972 -0.52 6.63 26.50
C ARG A 972 -1.54 5.50 26.40
N ARG A 973 -2.46 5.32 27.35
CA ARG A 973 -3.48 4.24 27.36
C ARG A 973 -2.88 2.85 27.13
N CYS A 974 -1.73 2.59 27.75
CA CYS A 974 -1.11 1.27 27.84
C CYS A 974 -0.17 1.19 29.03
N ILE A 975 0.08 -0.02 29.53
CA ILE A 975 0.96 -0.28 30.68
C ILE A 975 2.10 -1.22 30.26
N PHE A 976 3.32 -0.93 30.71
CA PHE A 976 4.47 -1.82 30.46
C PHE A 976 4.48 -3.02 31.42
N ALA A 977 4.99 -4.15 30.93
CA ALA A 977 4.99 -5.45 31.60
C ALA A 977 5.52 -5.43 33.06
N ASP A 978 6.49 -4.55 33.34
CA ASP A 978 7.21 -4.39 34.61
C ASP A 978 6.70 -3.23 35.49
N GLU A 979 5.90 -2.32 34.91
CA GLU A 979 5.55 -1.03 35.51
C GLU A 979 4.51 -1.15 36.63
N GLN A 980 3.49 -1.98 36.44
CA GLN A 980 2.46 -2.24 37.44
C GLN A 980 2.53 -3.68 37.94
N ARG A 981 2.96 -3.87 39.19
CA ARG A 981 2.98 -5.19 39.84
C ARG A 981 1.59 -5.56 40.33
N LEU A 982 1.12 -6.73 39.90
CA LEU A 982 -0.14 -7.32 40.32
C LEU A 982 0.08 -8.25 41.53
N GLU A 983 -0.97 -8.46 42.33
CA GLU A 983 -1.02 -9.46 43.40
C GLU A 983 -1.16 -10.88 42.84
N THR A 984 -1.76 -10.99 41.65
CA THR A 984 -2.06 -12.25 40.94
C THR A 984 -0.90 -12.74 40.06
N SER A 985 -0.11 -11.84 39.48
CA SER A 985 0.99 -12.15 38.56
C SER A 985 2.18 -11.19 38.72
N LYS A 986 3.39 -11.66 38.42
CA LYS A 986 4.62 -10.83 38.45
C LYS A 986 4.73 -9.86 37.27
N VAL A 987 4.08 -10.20 36.15
CA VAL A 987 4.05 -9.47 34.89
C VAL A 987 2.65 -8.89 34.70
N TYR A 988 2.57 -7.65 34.24
CA TYR A 988 1.31 -7.02 33.86
C TYR A 988 0.80 -7.56 32.52
N THR A 989 -0.42 -8.08 32.51
CA THR A 989 -1.24 -8.25 31.29
C THR A 989 -2.67 -7.80 31.57
N TYR A 990 -3.41 -7.42 30.52
CA TYR A 990 -4.79 -6.93 30.66
C TYR A 990 -5.68 -7.98 31.36
N SER A 991 -5.61 -9.24 30.92
CA SER A 991 -6.33 -10.37 31.53
C SER A 991 -5.91 -10.65 32.98
N ALA A 992 -4.68 -10.36 33.40
CA ALA A 992 -4.27 -10.46 34.80
C ALA A 992 -4.82 -9.29 35.65
N CYS A 993 -4.77 -8.06 35.14
CA CYS A 993 -5.34 -6.88 35.80
C CYS A 993 -6.85 -7.02 35.99
N MET A 994 -7.58 -7.40 34.93
CA MET A 994 -9.04 -7.59 34.98
C MET A 994 -9.47 -8.69 35.94
N ARG A 995 -8.72 -9.80 36.02
CA ARG A 995 -8.96 -10.83 37.05
C ARG A 995 -8.74 -10.28 38.45
N GLN A 996 -7.65 -9.56 38.70
CA GLN A 996 -7.41 -8.96 40.03
C GLN A 996 -8.48 -7.93 40.39
N CYS A 997 -8.89 -7.05 39.47
CA CYS A 997 -9.97 -6.11 39.68
C CYS A 997 -11.25 -6.84 40.12
N ARG A 998 -11.66 -7.88 39.38
CA ARG A 998 -12.83 -8.70 39.74
C ARG A 998 -12.67 -9.38 41.11
N MET A 999 -11.52 -9.97 41.43
CA MET A 999 -11.26 -10.55 42.75
C MET A 999 -11.38 -9.53 43.89
N GLN A 1000 -10.82 -8.32 43.70
CA GLN A 1000 -10.93 -7.22 44.65
C GLN A 1000 -12.40 -6.76 44.82
N ARG A 1001 -13.19 -6.79 43.75
CA ARG A 1001 -14.61 -6.40 43.77
C ARG A 1001 -15.51 -7.47 44.39
N CYS A 1002 -15.30 -8.75 44.10
CA CYS A 1002 -15.91 -9.87 44.85
C CYS A 1002 -15.63 -9.73 46.35
N ARG A 1003 -14.39 -9.39 46.72
CA ARG A 1003 -13.99 -9.13 48.10
C ARG A 1003 -14.60 -7.84 48.68
N SER A 1004 -14.85 -6.80 47.90
CA SER A 1004 -15.47 -5.57 48.41
C SER A 1004 -16.98 -5.72 48.66
N PHE A 1005 -17.71 -6.39 47.77
CA PHE A 1005 -19.15 -6.64 47.91
C PHE A 1005 -19.45 -7.82 48.86
N CYS A 1006 -18.80 -8.96 48.66
CA CYS A 1006 -19.15 -10.24 49.31
C CYS A 1006 -18.06 -10.80 50.24
N LYS A 1007 -16.92 -10.10 50.39
CA LYS A 1007 -15.79 -10.49 51.28
C LYS A 1007 -15.16 -11.85 50.96
N CYS A 1008 -15.45 -12.44 49.80
CA CYS A 1008 -14.94 -13.73 49.33
C CYS A 1008 -14.69 -13.68 47.81
N VAL A 1009 -14.06 -14.71 47.25
CA VAL A 1009 -13.88 -14.90 45.81
C VAL A 1009 -14.39 -16.28 45.36
N PRO A 1010 -14.91 -16.43 44.14
CA PRO A 1010 -15.25 -17.75 43.58
C PRO A 1010 -14.09 -18.75 43.57
N HIS A 1011 -14.41 -20.05 43.42
CA HIS A 1011 -13.42 -21.14 43.43
C HIS A 1011 -12.54 -21.22 42.18
N PHE A 1012 -12.99 -20.68 41.03
CA PHE A 1012 -12.20 -20.64 39.79
C PHE A 1012 -11.04 -19.63 39.81
N TYR A 1013 -10.88 -18.85 40.90
CA TYR A 1013 -9.69 -18.02 41.11
C TYR A 1013 -8.60 -18.77 41.88
N PRO A 1014 -7.31 -18.51 41.63
CA PRO A 1014 -6.22 -19.12 42.38
C PRO A 1014 -6.26 -18.69 43.86
N THR A 1015 -5.90 -19.61 44.76
CA THR A 1015 -5.83 -19.33 46.20
C THR A 1015 -4.66 -18.38 46.50
N LEU A 1016 -4.97 -17.15 46.91
CA LEU A 1016 -4.00 -16.10 47.21
C LEU A 1016 -4.12 -15.61 48.66
N LYS A 1017 -2.97 -15.28 49.28
CA LYS A 1017 -2.92 -14.81 50.68
C LYS A 1017 -3.72 -13.52 50.83
N GLY A 1018 -4.81 -13.57 51.60
CA GLY A 1018 -5.72 -12.45 51.84
C GLY A 1018 -7.07 -12.54 51.11
N TYR A 1019 -7.25 -13.52 50.21
CA TYR A 1019 -8.53 -13.82 49.56
C TYR A 1019 -9.03 -15.19 50.05
N ARG A 1020 -10.24 -15.22 50.64
CA ARG A 1020 -10.93 -16.47 51.01
C ARG A 1020 -11.88 -16.88 49.89
N HIS A 1021 -12.03 -18.17 49.65
CA HIS A 1021 -13.07 -18.64 48.74
C HIS A 1021 -14.47 -18.44 49.36
N CYS A 1022 -15.48 -18.21 48.53
CA CYS A 1022 -16.88 -18.15 48.94
C CYS A 1022 -17.38 -19.53 49.35
N THR A 1023 -18.19 -19.62 50.39
CA THR A 1023 -19.05 -20.79 50.61
C THR A 1023 -20.20 -20.81 49.60
N LEU A 1024 -20.87 -21.95 49.41
CA LEU A 1024 -21.98 -22.10 48.45
C LEU A 1024 -23.04 -21.00 48.60
N ARG A 1025 -23.48 -20.73 49.83
CA ARG A 1025 -24.45 -19.65 50.15
C ARG A 1025 -23.93 -18.24 49.85
N GLU A 1026 -22.61 -18.03 49.87
CA GLU A 1026 -22.02 -16.73 49.54
C GLU A 1026 -21.89 -16.52 48.02
N LEU A 1027 -22.04 -17.56 47.20
CA LEU A 1027 -22.13 -17.40 45.74
C LEU A 1027 -23.41 -16.66 45.32
N GLU A 1028 -24.49 -16.73 46.11
CA GLU A 1028 -25.70 -15.92 45.89
C GLU A 1028 -25.42 -14.41 46.02
N CYS A 1029 -24.52 -14.00 46.93
CA CYS A 1029 -24.06 -12.61 46.99
C CYS A 1029 -23.30 -12.22 45.71
N ILE A 1030 -22.48 -13.13 45.18
CA ILE A 1030 -21.76 -12.92 43.91
C ILE A 1030 -22.74 -12.81 42.74
N ALA A 1031 -23.77 -13.66 42.68
CA ALA A 1031 -24.84 -13.59 41.66
C ALA A 1031 -25.55 -12.23 41.68
N ASN A 1032 -26.04 -11.81 42.85
CA ASN A 1032 -26.73 -10.53 43.04
C ASN A 1032 -25.88 -9.31 42.65
N HIS A 1033 -24.56 -9.39 42.82
CA HIS A 1033 -23.62 -8.33 42.44
C HIS A 1033 -22.90 -8.60 41.12
N ALA A 1034 -23.23 -9.66 40.37
CA ALA A 1034 -22.42 -10.14 39.26
C ALA A 1034 -22.26 -9.08 38.17
N ALA A 1035 -23.37 -8.48 37.72
CA ALA A 1035 -23.35 -7.38 36.75
C ALA A 1035 -22.53 -6.18 37.22
N SER A 1036 -22.51 -5.90 38.55
CA SER A 1036 -21.57 -4.92 39.09
C SER A 1036 -20.14 -5.43 39.00
N ILE A 1037 -19.84 -6.63 39.47
CA ILE A 1037 -18.47 -7.20 39.54
C ILE A 1037 -17.84 -7.32 38.14
N THR A 1038 -18.60 -7.76 37.14
CA THR A 1038 -18.10 -8.00 35.78
C THR A 1038 -17.95 -6.72 34.95
N ASP A 1039 -18.65 -5.64 35.31
CA ASP A 1039 -18.58 -4.30 34.69
C ASP A 1039 -17.13 -3.80 34.52
N VAL A 1040 -16.72 -3.73 33.24
CA VAL A 1040 -15.38 -3.31 32.81
C VAL A 1040 -15.13 -1.83 33.10
N THR A 1041 -16.15 -0.97 33.04
CA THR A 1041 -16.01 0.50 33.15
C THR A 1041 -15.48 0.96 34.51
N ARG A 1042 -15.58 0.11 35.53
CA ARG A 1042 -15.14 0.37 36.90
C ARG A 1042 -13.77 -0.24 37.22
N CYS A 1043 -13.12 -0.90 36.25
CA CYS A 1043 -11.74 -1.39 36.37
C CYS A 1043 -10.79 -0.45 35.62
N SER A 1044 -9.80 0.11 36.32
CA SER A 1044 -8.77 0.97 35.71
C SER A 1044 -7.62 0.12 35.13
N CYS A 1045 -7.95 -0.80 34.23
CA CYS A 1045 -6.99 -1.67 33.53
C CYS A 1045 -6.86 -1.21 32.08
N GLU A 1046 -5.64 -0.94 31.64
CA GLU A 1046 -5.32 -0.61 30.24
C GLU A 1046 -4.67 -1.82 29.54
N LEU A 1047 -4.63 -1.83 28.21
CA LEU A 1047 -3.93 -2.87 27.45
C LEU A 1047 -2.41 -2.85 27.71
N GLY A 1048 -1.75 -3.98 27.45
CA GLY A 1048 -0.29 -4.04 27.45
C GLY A 1048 0.30 -3.12 26.39
N CYS A 1049 1.38 -2.42 26.71
CA CYS A 1049 2.13 -1.63 25.73
C CYS A 1049 2.78 -2.50 24.64
N SER A 1050 2.96 -3.79 24.92
CA SER A 1050 3.13 -4.86 23.92
C SER A 1050 1.89 -5.76 24.00
N HIS A 1051 1.21 -6.00 22.89
CA HIS A 1051 0.08 -6.93 22.81
C HIS A 1051 -0.04 -7.58 21.43
N THR A 1052 -0.59 -8.80 21.39
CA THR A 1052 -0.72 -9.59 20.17
C THR A 1052 -2.17 -10.03 20.01
N VAL A 1053 -2.77 -9.70 18.87
CA VAL A 1053 -4.12 -10.13 18.48
C VAL A 1053 -4.00 -11.23 17.43
N TYR A 1054 -4.77 -12.30 17.62
CA TYR A 1054 -4.85 -13.45 16.72
C TYR A 1054 -6.24 -13.45 16.07
N GLU A 1055 -6.29 -13.48 14.73
CA GLU A 1055 -7.54 -13.43 13.96
C GLU A 1055 -7.66 -14.69 13.11
N VAL A 1056 -8.82 -15.36 13.16
CA VAL A 1056 -9.05 -16.59 12.39
C VAL A 1056 -9.46 -16.22 10.97
N GLU A 1057 -8.66 -16.64 10.00
CA GLU A 1057 -8.90 -16.35 8.58
C GLU A 1057 -9.51 -17.54 7.83
N LYS A 1058 -9.27 -18.77 8.30
CA LYS A 1058 -9.81 -19.98 7.67
C LYS A 1058 -10.14 -21.07 8.69
N LEU A 1059 -11.27 -21.72 8.49
CA LEU A 1059 -11.72 -22.93 9.17
C LEU A 1059 -11.95 -24.01 8.12
N SER A 1060 -11.61 -25.27 8.43
CA SER A 1060 -12.01 -26.42 7.59
C SER A 1060 -12.71 -27.50 8.41
N ASP A 1061 -13.96 -27.79 8.02
CA ASP A 1061 -14.78 -28.87 8.56
C ASP A 1061 -14.32 -30.24 8.02
N VAL A 1062 -14.51 -31.30 8.81
CA VAL A 1062 -14.21 -32.69 8.43
C VAL A 1062 -15.26 -33.26 7.48
N ASP A 1063 -14.81 -33.87 6.37
CA ASP A 1063 -15.66 -34.67 5.49
C ASP A 1063 -16.30 -35.86 6.22
N MET A 1064 -17.64 -35.85 6.34
CA MET A 1064 -18.44 -36.92 6.97
C MET A 1064 -18.29 -38.31 6.31
N SER A 1065 -17.64 -38.42 5.15
CA SER A 1065 -17.43 -39.68 4.43
C SER A 1065 -16.37 -40.60 5.05
N ARG A 1066 -15.49 -40.07 5.92
CA ARG A 1066 -14.40 -40.83 6.59
C ARG A 1066 -14.68 -41.11 8.05
N SER A 1067 -15.66 -41.97 8.32
CA SER A 1067 -15.96 -42.44 9.68
C SER A 1067 -14.88 -43.42 10.18
N GLY A 1068 -14.09 -43.00 11.19
CA GLY A 1068 -13.16 -43.89 11.90
C GLY A 1068 -11.93 -43.24 12.56
N GLY A 1069 -11.57 -42.01 12.20
CA GLY A 1069 -10.38 -41.32 12.74
C GLY A 1069 -10.60 -40.60 14.08
N THR A 1070 -9.54 -40.50 14.87
CA THR A 1070 -9.43 -39.61 16.04
C THR A 1070 -9.60 -38.15 15.64
N SER A 1071 -10.29 -37.35 16.46
CA SER A 1071 -10.45 -35.90 16.24
C SER A 1071 -9.14 -35.15 16.48
N SER A 1072 -8.38 -34.87 15.42
CA SER A 1072 -7.21 -33.99 15.44
C SER A 1072 -7.58 -32.55 15.12
N LEU A 1073 -7.10 -31.61 15.93
CA LEU A 1073 -7.17 -30.17 15.69
C LEU A 1073 -5.80 -29.66 15.25
N GLU A 1074 -5.65 -29.26 14.00
CA GLU A 1074 -4.45 -28.60 13.49
C GLU A 1074 -4.62 -27.08 13.50
N ILE A 1075 -3.59 -26.36 13.94
CA ILE A 1075 -3.62 -24.90 14.12
C ILE A 1075 -2.37 -24.32 13.46
N GLU A 1076 -2.54 -23.45 12.46
CA GLU A 1076 -1.44 -22.93 11.63
C GLU A 1076 -1.53 -21.42 11.38
N PHE A 1077 -0.39 -20.81 11.04
CA PHE A 1077 -0.38 -19.47 10.45
C PHE A 1077 -0.82 -19.54 8.97
N VAL A 1078 -1.72 -18.65 8.52
CA VAL A 1078 -1.99 -18.49 7.08
C VAL A 1078 -0.78 -17.94 6.34
N SER A 1079 -0.10 -16.97 6.94
CA SER A 1079 1.14 -16.38 6.43
C SER A 1079 2.02 -15.89 7.58
N TRP A 1080 3.32 -15.79 7.34
CA TRP A 1080 4.24 -15.19 8.29
C TRP A 1080 3.98 -13.68 8.40
N PRO A 1081 3.88 -13.11 9.62
CA PRO A 1081 3.53 -11.70 9.79
C PRO A 1081 4.68 -10.80 9.34
N MET A 1082 4.53 -10.19 8.15
CA MET A 1082 5.52 -9.27 7.56
C MET A 1082 5.46 -7.84 8.12
N VAL A 1083 4.48 -7.53 8.97
CA VAL A 1083 4.22 -6.18 9.49
C VAL A 1083 3.87 -6.23 10.99
N ARG A 1084 4.41 -5.28 11.76
CA ARG A 1084 4.04 -5.01 13.16
C ARG A 1084 3.56 -3.56 13.30
N TYR A 1085 2.66 -3.30 14.23
CA TYR A 1085 2.23 -1.94 14.55
C TYR A 1085 3.16 -1.36 15.62
N LYS A 1086 3.90 -0.31 15.29
CA LYS A 1086 4.83 0.36 16.20
C LYS A 1086 4.22 1.67 16.69
N ARG A 1087 4.08 1.81 18.01
CA ARG A 1087 3.54 3.01 18.64
C ARG A 1087 4.65 3.83 19.27
N GLU A 1088 4.82 5.06 18.80
CA GLU A 1088 5.85 6.00 19.24
C GLU A 1088 5.22 7.22 19.92
N VAL A 1089 5.98 7.92 20.75
CA VAL A 1089 5.60 9.24 21.26
C VAL A 1089 5.72 10.25 20.11
N LEU A 1090 4.61 10.92 19.76
CA LEU A 1090 4.63 11.99 18.79
C LEU A 1090 5.20 13.28 19.41
N PHE A 1091 4.88 13.50 20.69
CA PHE A 1091 5.19 14.73 21.40
C PHE A 1091 5.53 14.42 22.86
N GLY A 1092 6.81 14.53 23.22
CA GLY A 1092 7.28 14.40 24.61
C GLY A 1092 6.85 15.55 25.52
N TRP A 1093 7.10 15.42 26.84
CA TRP A 1093 6.86 16.57 27.76
C TRP A 1093 7.84 17.72 27.50
N VAL A 1094 9.09 17.36 27.14
CA VAL A 1094 10.05 18.31 26.58
C VAL A 1094 9.33 19.01 25.43
N ASP A 1095 8.94 18.29 24.37
CA ASP A 1095 8.28 18.78 23.14
C ASP A 1095 7.05 19.68 23.39
N LEU A 1096 6.27 19.38 24.43
CA LEU A 1096 5.15 20.20 24.85
C LEU A 1096 5.54 21.48 25.56
N LEU A 1097 6.59 21.44 26.36
CA LEU A 1097 7.32 22.63 26.76
C LEU A 1097 8.29 23.07 25.63
N VAL A 1098 8.23 22.54 24.40
CA VAL A 1098 8.93 23.09 23.23
C VAL A 1098 8.05 23.99 22.37
N SER A 1099 6.76 23.79 22.11
CA SER A 1099 6.06 24.69 21.12
C SER A 1099 5.39 26.01 21.62
N PHE A 1100 4.70 26.05 22.77
CA PHE A 1100 3.95 27.22 23.30
C PHE A 1100 4.69 28.56 23.36
N GLY A 1101 5.94 28.63 23.83
CA GLY A 1101 6.69 29.90 23.82
C GLY A 1101 7.38 30.15 22.47
N GLY A 1102 7.41 29.16 21.57
CA GLY A 1102 7.72 29.33 20.15
C GLY A 1102 6.65 30.25 19.58
N ILE A 1103 5.41 29.79 19.71
CA ILE A 1103 4.17 30.54 19.46
C ILE A 1103 4.16 31.90 20.19
N ALA A 1104 4.46 31.97 21.49
CA ALA A 1104 4.51 33.25 22.19
C ALA A 1104 5.65 34.17 21.69
N GLY A 1105 6.80 33.62 21.32
CA GLY A 1105 7.89 34.36 20.68
C GLY A 1105 7.50 34.90 19.30
N LEU A 1106 6.78 34.10 18.50
CA LEU A 1106 6.32 34.44 17.15
C LEU A 1106 5.22 35.52 17.16
N PHE A 1107 4.20 35.36 18.00
CA PHE A 1107 3.02 36.24 18.02
C PHE A 1107 3.12 37.43 18.98
N LEU A 1108 3.92 37.35 20.04
CA LEU A 1108 4.09 38.42 21.03
C LEU A 1108 5.50 39.01 21.11
N GLY A 1109 6.49 38.43 20.40
CA GLY A 1109 7.89 38.70 20.73
C GLY A 1109 8.25 38.26 22.16
N PHE A 1110 7.41 37.42 22.77
CA PHE A 1110 7.54 36.98 24.16
C PHE A 1110 8.59 35.89 24.25
N SER A 1111 9.83 36.35 24.13
CA SER A 1111 10.94 35.68 24.72
C SER A 1111 10.80 35.68 26.24
N LEU A 1112 11.73 35.00 26.81
CA LEU A 1112 11.78 34.65 28.20
C LEU A 1112 12.58 35.70 28.97
N LEU A 1113 13.50 36.39 28.28
CA LEU A 1113 14.07 37.68 28.70
C LEU A 1113 12.93 38.67 28.84
N SER A 1114 11.97 38.67 27.89
CA SER A 1114 10.73 39.46 28.01
C SER A 1114 9.92 39.04 29.25
N GLY A 1115 9.93 37.76 29.63
CA GLY A 1115 9.39 37.26 30.90
C GLY A 1115 10.06 37.81 32.15
N VAL A 1116 11.37 37.62 32.27
CA VAL A 1116 12.19 38.20 33.36
C VAL A 1116 11.91 39.70 33.43
N GLU A 1117 12.01 40.38 32.29
CA GLU A 1117 11.85 41.83 32.15
C GLU A 1117 10.44 42.29 32.49
N VAL A 1118 9.38 41.58 32.13
CA VAL A 1118 7.99 41.93 32.51
C VAL A 1118 7.85 41.89 34.04
N VAL A 1119 8.24 40.79 34.69
CA VAL A 1119 8.21 40.70 36.15
C VAL A 1119 9.03 41.83 36.77
N TYR A 1120 10.29 41.96 36.36
CA TYR A 1120 11.24 43.02 36.74
C TYR A 1120 10.73 44.45 36.50
N TYR A 1121 9.97 44.72 35.43
CA TYR A 1121 9.47 46.05 35.11
C TYR A 1121 8.28 46.41 35.98
N PHE A 1122 7.33 45.48 36.12
CA PHE A 1122 6.08 45.69 36.83
C PHE A 1122 6.22 45.55 38.36
N THR A 1123 7.23 44.84 38.86
CA THR A 1123 7.56 44.77 40.30
C THR A 1123 8.74 45.69 40.65
N LEU A 1124 9.98 45.29 40.37
CA LEU A 1124 11.18 45.97 40.85
C LEU A 1124 11.33 47.39 40.29
N ARG A 1125 11.24 47.59 38.97
CA ARG A 1125 11.45 48.91 38.33
C ARG A 1125 10.34 49.90 38.66
N ALA A 1126 9.08 49.45 38.66
CA ALA A 1126 7.93 50.26 39.05
C ALA A 1126 8.08 50.82 40.48
N TRP A 1127 8.53 49.99 41.43
CA TRP A 1127 8.78 50.45 42.78
C TRP A 1127 10.05 51.33 42.88
N CYS A 1128 11.15 51.00 42.20
CA CYS A 1128 12.35 51.87 42.17
C CYS A 1128 12.04 53.29 41.67
N ALA A 1129 11.22 53.43 40.63
CA ALA A 1129 10.75 54.72 40.13
C ALA A 1129 9.85 55.44 41.16
N ALA A 1130 8.89 54.71 41.76
CA ALA A 1130 8.01 55.24 42.80
C ALA A 1130 8.76 55.70 44.07
N VAL A 1131 9.97 55.19 44.32
CA VAL A 1131 10.84 55.60 45.44
C VAL A 1131 11.80 56.74 45.05
N ARG A 1132 12.43 56.70 43.87
CA ARG A 1132 13.39 57.72 43.43
C ARG A 1132 12.73 59.08 43.15
N ASP A 1133 11.55 59.06 42.53
CA ASP A 1133 10.82 60.29 42.16
C ASP A 1133 9.86 60.75 43.28
N ALA A 1134 9.79 59.99 44.39
CA ALA A 1134 8.99 60.31 45.58
C ALA A 1134 9.18 61.73 46.14
N PRO A 1135 10.40 62.32 46.29
CA PRO A 1135 10.53 63.68 46.81
C PRO A 1135 10.02 64.75 45.85
N ALA A 1136 10.11 64.54 44.53
CA ALA A 1136 9.54 65.44 43.53
C ALA A 1136 8.01 65.35 43.52
N LEU A 1137 7.46 64.13 43.49
CA LEU A 1137 6.02 63.89 43.59
C LEU A 1137 5.43 64.36 44.92
N ARG A 1138 6.18 64.31 46.04
CA ARG A 1138 5.75 64.89 47.33
C ARG A 1138 5.66 66.42 47.27
N ARG A 1139 6.53 67.11 46.53
CA ARG A 1139 6.41 68.57 46.32
C ARG A 1139 5.18 68.93 45.49
N GLU A 1140 4.99 68.30 44.32
CA GLU A 1140 3.77 68.53 43.52
C GLU A 1140 2.48 68.12 44.27
N ARG A 1141 2.51 67.01 45.02
CA ARG A 1141 1.36 66.54 45.79
C ARG A 1141 1.07 67.47 46.97
N ALA A 1142 2.09 68.05 47.61
CA ALA A 1142 1.93 69.10 48.60
C ALA A 1142 1.36 70.40 47.99
N GLU A 1143 1.80 70.83 46.81
CA GLU A 1143 1.19 71.98 46.09
C GLU A 1143 -0.27 71.71 45.70
N ARG A 1144 -0.60 70.48 45.26
CA ARG A 1144 -1.99 70.07 44.96
C ARG A 1144 -2.84 69.83 46.22
N GLN A 1145 -2.24 69.60 47.39
CA GLN A 1145 -2.93 69.44 48.68
C GLN A 1145 -3.06 70.74 49.47
N ALA A 1146 -2.14 71.69 49.29
CA ALA A 1146 -2.24 73.07 49.78
C ALA A 1146 -3.30 73.90 49.03
N ARG A 1147 -3.81 73.36 47.91
CA ARG A 1147 -4.98 73.87 47.21
C ARG A 1147 -6.23 73.22 47.82
N ASP A 1148 -6.93 73.95 48.68
CA ASP A 1148 -8.10 73.45 49.40
C ASP A 1148 -9.14 72.81 48.47
N LYS A 1149 -9.49 71.56 48.78
CA LYS A 1149 -10.61 70.86 48.12
C LYS A 1149 -11.92 71.29 48.79
N PRO A 1150 -12.94 71.73 48.04
CA PRO A 1150 -14.20 72.18 48.64
C PRO A 1150 -14.93 71.00 49.35
N PRO A 1151 -15.45 71.21 50.57
CA PRO A 1151 -16.07 70.15 51.36
C PRO A 1151 -17.35 69.64 50.68
N HIS A 1152 -17.49 68.32 50.62
CA HIS A 1152 -18.71 67.64 50.18
C HIS A 1152 -19.24 66.78 51.34
N ASN A 1153 -20.53 66.95 51.67
CA ASN A 1153 -21.19 66.23 52.74
C ASN A 1153 -21.47 64.77 52.33
N LEU A 1154 -21.12 63.81 53.20
CA LEU A 1154 -21.28 62.36 52.97
C LEU A 1154 -22.37 61.74 53.88
N SER A 1155 -23.30 62.53 54.42
CA SER A 1155 -24.51 61.98 55.01
C SER A 1155 -25.32 61.23 53.94
N LEU A 1156 -25.34 59.90 53.99
CA LEU A 1156 -26.18 59.03 53.15
C LEU A 1156 -27.67 59.08 53.57
N VAL A 1157 -28.20 60.30 53.76
CA VAL A 1157 -29.63 60.56 53.79
C VAL A 1157 -30.10 60.52 52.33
N PRO A 1158 -31.10 59.70 51.98
CA PRO A 1158 -31.59 59.65 50.60
C PRO A 1158 -32.19 60.98 50.16
N TRP A 1159 -31.76 61.47 48.99
CA TRP A 1159 -31.96 62.83 48.49
C TRP A 1159 -33.43 63.30 48.31
N TRP A 1160 -34.40 62.42 48.49
CA TRP A 1160 -35.84 62.69 48.36
C TRP A 1160 -36.54 62.98 49.70
N LYS A 1161 -35.80 63.10 50.81
CA LYS A 1161 -36.38 63.25 52.17
C LYS A 1161 -36.18 64.62 52.83
N GLU A 1162 -35.67 65.62 52.10
CA GLU A 1162 -35.52 67.00 52.58
C GLU A 1162 -36.42 67.98 51.81
N PRO A 1163 -37.05 68.98 52.48
CA PRO A 1163 -37.81 70.03 51.82
C PRO A 1163 -36.89 71.04 51.10
N PRO A 1164 -37.37 71.71 50.03
CA PRO A 1164 -36.51 72.54 49.18
C PRO A 1164 -36.08 73.85 49.85
N LEU A 1165 -34.77 74.14 49.83
CA LEU A 1165 -34.25 75.47 50.13
C LEU A 1165 -34.41 76.43 48.93
N PRO A 1166 -34.56 77.76 49.16
CA PRO A 1166 -34.99 78.68 48.11
C PRO A 1166 -33.92 78.98 47.05
N ARG A 1167 -34.36 79.15 45.80
CA ARG A 1167 -33.52 79.56 44.65
C ARG A 1167 -32.99 81.00 44.81
N SER A 1168 -31.74 81.23 44.42
CA SER A 1168 -31.29 82.53 43.88
C SER A 1168 -31.02 82.42 42.37
N SER A 1169 -31.64 83.32 41.60
CA SER A 1169 -31.50 83.52 40.15
C SER A 1169 -30.04 83.71 39.68
N ARG A 1170 -29.59 83.39 38.46
CA ARG A 1170 -30.16 83.48 37.08
C ARG A 1170 -29.38 82.55 36.12
N PRO A 1171 -29.72 82.46 34.82
CA PRO A 1171 -31.03 82.19 34.22
C PRO A 1171 -31.01 80.88 33.40
N ILE A 1172 -32.19 80.35 33.09
CA ILE A 1172 -32.35 79.16 32.24
C ILE A 1172 -32.39 79.59 30.77
N MET A 1173 -31.72 78.86 29.88
CA MET A 1173 -32.20 78.67 28.50
C MET A 1173 -32.56 77.20 28.29
N VAL A 1174 -33.75 76.96 27.74
CA VAL A 1174 -34.33 75.63 27.60
C VAL A 1174 -33.99 75.04 26.24
N ARG A 1175 -33.58 73.77 26.29
CA ARG A 1175 -33.64 72.72 25.26
C ARG A 1175 -34.67 72.94 24.15
N GLU A 1176 -34.34 72.51 22.92
CA GLU A 1176 -35.35 71.96 22.02
C GLU A 1176 -35.25 70.43 21.89
N LYS A 1177 -36.40 69.82 21.63
CA LYS A 1177 -36.74 68.44 21.99
C LYS A 1177 -37.56 67.84 20.87
N ASN A 1178 -37.01 66.91 20.09
CA ASN A 1178 -37.77 66.18 19.07
C ASN A 1178 -37.19 64.79 18.75
N SER A 1179 -37.71 63.76 19.43
CA SER A 1179 -38.18 62.50 18.82
C SER A 1179 -38.71 61.54 19.89
N GLN A 1180 -39.66 60.68 19.51
CA GLN A 1180 -40.29 59.66 20.36
C GLN A 1180 -39.53 58.32 20.28
N PRO A 1181 -39.71 57.40 21.26
CA PRO A 1181 -38.96 56.15 21.30
C PRO A 1181 -39.53 55.07 20.36
N PRO A 1182 -38.70 54.25 19.71
CA PRO A 1182 -39.11 52.98 19.12
C PRO A 1182 -39.37 51.94 20.22
N GLN A 1183 -40.28 51.01 19.94
CA GLN A 1183 -40.80 50.02 20.88
C GLN A 1183 -39.89 48.79 21.01
N SER A 1184 -40.01 48.10 22.14
CA SER A 1184 -39.43 46.78 22.36
C SER A 1184 -40.11 45.70 21.50
N SER A 1185 -39.33 44.90 20.78
CA SER A 1185 -39.70 43.54 20.40
C SER A 1185 -38.98 42.55 21.31
N GLN A 1186 -39.74 41.70 22.02
CA GLN A 1186 -39.18 40.53 22.70
C GLN A 1186 -39.03 39.37 21.70
N PRO A 1187 -38.02 38.50 21.87
CA PRO A 1187 -37.84 37.34 21.00
C PRO A 1187 -38.93 36.28 21.29
N PRO A 1188 -39.50 35.63 20.26
CA PRO A 1188 -40.30 34.43 20.45
C PRO A 1188 -39.38 33.29 20.87
N GLY A 1189 -39.66 32.67 22.01
CA GLY A 1189 -38.89 31.52 22.49
C GLY A 1189 -39.18 30.24 21.70
N TYR A 1190 -38.21 29.32 21.72
CA TYR A 1190 -38.46 27.91 21.44
C TYR A 1190 -38.06 27.05 22.65
N THR A 1191 -38.55 25.81 22.60
CA THR A 1191 -38.97 25.03 23.77
C THR A 1191 -37.84 24.38 24.58
N PRO A 1192 -38.08 24.13 25.88
CA PRO A 1192 -37.12 23.48 26.76
C PRO A 1192 -37.16 21.95 26.67
N TYR A 1193 -36.13 21.34 27.26
CA TYR A 1193 -35.88 19.91 27.44
C TYR A 1193 -35.56 19.13 26.18
N LEU A 1194 -34.34 18.63 26.16
CA LEU A 1194 -34.09 17.19 26.29
C LEU A 1194 -32.98 17.02 27.37
N PRO A 1195 -32.92 15.88 28.07
CA PRO A 1195 -32.31 14.64 27.61
C PRO A 1195 -33.22 13.87 26.65
#